data_AF-A0A1J9QYM3-F1
#
_entry.id   AF-A0A1J9QYM3-F1
#
_cell.length_a   1.000
_cell.length_b   1.000
_cell.length_c   1.000
_cell.angle_alpha   90.00
_cell.angle_beta   90.00
_cell.angle_gamma   90.00
#
_symmetry.space_group_name_H-M   'P 1'
#
loop_
_entity.id
_entity.type
_entity.pdbx_description
1 polymer ?
#
loop_
_entity_poly.entity_id
_entity_poly.type
_entity_poly.pdbx_seq_one_letter_code
_entity_poly.pdbx_strand_id
1 'polypeptide(L)'
;MSFRFEGPEHQKIGDGILLRLPDGNISGGQFSYQVGKNVELSFGQIVSLAGDFYGNSKTTGDAEQISDQWDTNREASISRFLGNADLLRLDTAGYLEPVLAILMAQEREISNMLREGRDPAQSYKSIADKFNKLWARCTGMQYLWLSLCNWDHFGEDAVKAYKAGHVAALRQAKTAHNTRSIVDLRHAYFLEAFAAHFLTDLFSSGHLRTPRRALHYTYFPFQSEDSSGMQPDAMSGLPSDEISDMQSDDISEQLKIPWPTFWPADQCAQAMHDEDCASGLWAKSLHGHCWPTYGDKQLVSTKGNLSFDAALDAVQAGAHEIYKMYEDGKDRDISHFAALSMIPDLTSLDSANFFPLFKVSDDGKTLSFRASLDERGVPTYEDYPLPKAPFQRLLNRIKESGQHQHQLPLSLPLLSPSSLLHFRHVSDTQLAISKYGQTFSRSAVSKGAKVESWNMVSQQMVEIPNPEGRLTWLATSKIDSDIYFLVGKVDRQRATGQLAYHLGLRITDSGVEQVSFHDSEDANESWLAGDIHYGRLCAGSDTLSMVKFWYRQSTPWKPKFELWTFDQGVEEPPTRRSVAWPNPPSSAPYASFCTKLEPMDASETYVTCSVSDAKTVWTFTSFSDNYRTPNSQTFEEDIGERAQRILPLPTRHAGPHRFVRLFYGQNSGTYCTSNPTHPTPPTRAIQLTTTADTIRLDVLSLQNHQPVTDTTIHLPAAGSATPEAHYLTWFLADVNRNGHPDLVSLVRAPDGQLTVLAVPGAAPPRFFERTVSRSPIGASDKGSELTAAFMRPVAAFPARYRFPRSGEETSAAVLSLFDNYGVLGVRVVRPSAPAGSLAYEIGGQIPAVAGQLARGLGWDERSYRPGRAPVGLFVE
;
A
#
# COMPACT_ATOMS: atom_id res chain seq x y z
N MET A 1 -18.21 11.11 16.58
CA MET A 1 -16.89 11.45 17.16
C MET A 1 -16.59 10.30 18.09
N SER A 2 -15.65 9.42 17.72
CA SER A 2 -15.53 8.12 18.38
C SER A 2 -14.20 8.04 19.13
N PHE A 3 -14.26 7.79 20.43
CA PHE A 3 -13.18 7.13 21.14
C PHE A 3 -13.02 5.75 20.49
N ARG A 4 -11.81 5.28 20.27
CA ARG A 4 -11.61 4.00 19.59
C ARG A 4 -10.76 3.21 20.51
N PHE A 5 -11.39 2.20 21.09
CA PHE A 5 -10.76 1.37 22.06
C PHE A 5 -10.75 -0.05 21.53
N GLU A 6 -9.55 -0.56 21.27
CA GLU A 6 -9.32 -1.79 20.52
C GLU A 6 -8.85 -2.91 21.47
N GLY A 7 -9.47 -2.99 22.65
CA GLY A 7 -9.22 -4.02 23.67
C GLY A 7 -9.07 -5.45 23.13
N PRO A 8 -9.86 -5.92 22.14
CA PRO A 8 -9.68 -7.25 21.54
C PRO A 8 -8.32 -7.47 20.85
N GLU A 9 -7.68 -6.42 20.33
CA GLU A 9 -6.36 -6.51 19.68
C GLU A 9 -5.27 -6.77 20.73
N HIS A 10 -5.28 -5.99 21.81
CA HIS A 10 -4.41 -6.18 22.98
C HIS A 10 -4.59 -7.57 23.62
N GLN A 11 -5.85 -7.98 23.82
CA GLN A 11 -6.17 -9.26 24.44
C GLN A 11 -5.59 -10.42 23.62
N LYS A 12 -5.75 -10.40 22.29
CA LYS A 12 -5.21 -11.48 21.44
C LYS A 12 -3.70 -11.60 21.48
N ILE A 13 -2.97 -10.48 21.55
CA ILE A 13 -1.51 -10.52 21.73
C ILE A 13 -1.18 -11.14 23.08
N GLY A 14 -1.77 -10.61 24.16
CA GLY A 14 -1.48 -11.07 25.52
C GLY A 14 -1.91 -12.51 25.77
N ASP A 15 -2.98 -13.00 25.14
CA ASP A 15 -3.42 -14.39 25.27
C ASP A 15 -2.54 -15.37 24.49
N GLY A 16 -1.85 -14.87 23.45
CA GLY A 16 -1.01 -15.64 22.54
C GLY A 16 0.39 -15.97 23.07
N ILE A 17 0.87 -15.29 24.12
CA ILE A 17 2.19 -15.58 24.70
C ILE A 17 2.18 -16.87 25.52
N LEU A 18 3.38 -17.40 25.77
CA LEU A 18 3.64 -18.50 26.68
C LEU A 18 4.29 -17.98 27.97
N LEU A 19 3.61 -18.19 29.09
CA LEU A 19 4.12 -17.89 30.43
C LEU A 19 4.74 -19.14 31.02
N ARG A 20 5.91 -18.98 31.66
CA ARG A 20 6.60 -20.07 32.35
C ARG A 20 6.27 -20.02 33.83
N LEU A 21 5.91 -21.15 34.41
CA LEU A 21 5.73 -21.31 35.84
C LEU A 21 6.53 -22.53 36.34
N PRO A 22 6.82 -22.64 37.64
CA PRO A 22 7.50 -23.81 38.20
C PRO A 22 6.79 -25.14 37.95
N ASP A 23 5.46 -25.11 37.78
CA ASP A 23 4.58 -26.26 37.58
C ASP A 23 4.26 -26.56 36.10
N GLY A 24 4.75 -25.74 35.17
CA GLY A 24 4.57 -25.92 33.74
C GLY A 24 4.40 -24.60 32.98
N ASN A 25 4.42 -24.67 31.66
CA ASN A 25 4.12 -23.50 30.83
C ASN A 25 2.61 -23.44 30.57
N ILE A 26 2.05 -22.23 30.63
CA ILE A 26 0.65 -21.94 30.30
C ILE A 26 0.59 -20.83 29.25
N SER A 27 -0.44 -20.80 28.40
CA SER A 27 -0.63 -19.62 27.55
C SER A 27 -1.11 -18.43 28.36
N GLY A 28 -0.95 -17.21 27.83
CA GLY A 28 -1.49 -16.00 28.44
C GLY A 28 -3.02 -16.06 28.61
N GLY A 29 -3.73 -16.72 27.69
CA GLY A 29 -5.18 -16.94 27.80
C GLY A 29 -5.57 -17.99 28.87
N GLN A 30 -4.64 -18.84 29.29
CA GLN A 30 -4.81 -19.76 30.42
C GLN A 30 -4.33 -19.18 31.75
N PHE A 31 -3.64 -18.04 31.72
CA PHE A 31 -3.32 -17.31 32.93
C PHE A 31 -4.62 -16.95 33.65
N SER A 32 -4.57 -17.01 34.98
CA SER A 32 -5.69 -16.63 35.83
C SER A 32 -5.13 -15.88 37.02
N TYR A 33 -5.61 -14.66 37.20
CA TYR A 33 -5.25 -13.78 38.29
C TYR A 33 -6.50 -13.18 38.91
N GLN A 34 -6.68 -13.38 40.21
CA GLN A 34 -7.84 -12.90 40.95
C GLN A 34 -7.77 -11.38 41.13
N VAL A 35 -8.83 -10.71 40.73
CA VAL A 35 -9.04 -9.27 40.78
C VAL A 35 -10.32 -8.96 41.53
N GLY A 36 -10.30 -7.92 42.36
CA GLY A 36 -11.44 -7.52 43.17
C GLY A 36 -11.92 -8.66 44.07
N LYS A 37 -13.25 -8.85 44.17
CA LYS A 37 -13.83 -9.86 45.05
C LYS A 37 -13.83 -11.27 44.44
N ASN A 38 -14.22 -11.45 43.19
CA ASN A 38 -14.43 -12.78 42.58
C ASN A 38 -14.20 -12.85 41.05
N VAL A 39 -13.44 -11.94 40.44
CA VAL A 39 -13.18 -11.97 38.99
C VAL A 39 -11.78 -12.52 38.72
N GLU A 40 -11.66 -13.49 37.81
CA GLU A 40 -10.37 -13.97 37.33
C GLU A 40 -10.09 -13.40 35.94
N LEU A 41 -8.91 -12.82 35.75
CA LEU A 41 -8.47 -12.28 34.47
C LEU A 41 -7.32 -13.10 33.88
N SER A 42 -7.38 -13.29 32.56
CA SER A 42 -6.26 -13.74 31.74
C SER A 42 -5.22 -12.65 31.54
N PHE A 43 -4.04 -13.03 31.05
CA PHE A 43 -2.97 -12.08 30.76
C PHE A 43 -3.46 -11.08 29.70
N GLY A 44 -4.06 -11.54 28.60
CA GLY A 44 -4.59 -10.67 27.55
C GLY A 44 -5.69 -9.75 28.04
N GLN A 45 -6.60 -10.22 28.90
CA GLN A 45 -7.62 -9.33 29.48
C GLN A 45 -6.99 -8.19 30.29
N ILE A 46 -5.94 -8.46 31.08
CA ILE A 46 -5.23 -7.40 31.81
C ILE A 46 -4.60 -6.39 30.84
N VAL A 47 -3.94 -6.86 29.77
CA VAL A 47 -3.38 -5.98 28.72
C VAL A 47 -4.48 -5.11 28.11
N SER A 48 -5.67 -5.65 27.87
CA SER A 48 -6.79 -4.90 27.27
C SER A 48 -7.48 -3.88 28.19
N LEU A 49 -7.27 -3.96 29.50
CA LEU A 49 -7.94 -3.13 30.50
C LEU A 49 -7.06 -2.00 31.04
N ALA A 50 -5.75 -2.23 31.09
CA ALA A 50 -4.76 -1.28 31.56
C ALA A 50 -4.74 -0.01 30.69
N GLY A 51 -4.49 1.15 31.28
CA GLY A 51 -4.40 2.43 30.55
C GLY A 51 -5.76 3.05 30.22
N ASP A 52 -6.69 2.28 29.66
CA ASP A 52 -7.91 2.84 29.06
C ASP A 52 -9.17 2.74 29.88
N PHE A 53 -9.28 1.68 30.67
CA PHE A 53 -10.31 1.57 31.68
C PHE A 53 -9.74 1.89 33.06
N TYR A 54 -8.51 1.48 33.33
CA TYR A 54 -7.86 1.67 34.62
C TYR A 54 -6.58 2.51 34.47
N GLY A 55 -6.64 3.73 34.97
CA GLY A 55 -5.54 4.67 34.98
C GLY A 55 -5.85 5.90 35.83
N ASN A 56 -4.88 6.80 35.92
CA ASN A 56 -5.04 8.06 36.64
C ASN A 56 -5.76 9.08 35.75
N SER A 57 -6.94 9.53 36.18
CA SER A 57 -7.70 10.58 35.52
C SER A 57 -8.24 11.57 36.55
N LYS A 58 -8.53 12.79 36.10
CA LYS A 58 -9.20 13.81 36.89
C LYS A 58 -10.40 14.33 36.11
N THR A 59 -11.43 14.73 36.84
CA THR A 59 -12.61 15.41 36.27
C THR A 59 -12.30 16.86 35.89
N THR A 60 -11.27 17.46 36.50
CA THR A 60 -10.83 18.84 36.26
C THR A 60 -9.31 18.92 36.18
N GLY A 61 -8.80 19.52 35.10
CA GLY A 61 -7.37 19.63 34.85
C GLY A 61 -6.69 18.29 34.57
N ASP A 62 -5.38 18.34 34.39
CA ASP A 62 -4.63 17.18 33.92
C ASP A 62 -4.21 16.27 35.10
N ALA A 63 -4.43 14.97 34.92
CA ALA A 63 -3.91 13.95 35.80
C ALA A 63 -2.43 13.70 35.51
N GLU A 64 -1.64 13.51 36.56
CA GLU A 64 -0.25 13.07 36.40
C GLU A 64 -0.21 11.66 35.81
N GLN A 65 0.51 11.50 34.72
CA GLN A 65 0.61 10.26 33.96
C GLN A 65 1.92 9.54 34.26
N ILE A 66 1.96 8.22 34.07
CA ILE A 66 3.07 7.35 34.44
C ILE A 66 4.39 7.88 33.86
N SER A 67 4.38 8.38 32.63
CA SER A 67 5.56 8.89 31.92
C SER A 67 6.18 10.20 32.44
N ASP A 68 5.43 11.07 33.14
CA ASP A 68 5.84 12.50 33.29
C ASP A 68 7.19 12.73 34.02
N GLN A 69 7.62 11.81 34.87
CA GLN A 69 8.81 11.97 35.71
C GLN A 69 9.80 10.83 35.54
N TRP A 70 9.71 10.04 34.47
CA TRP A 70 10.62 8.91 34.30
C TRP A 70 12.09 9.34 34.26
N ASP A 71 12.40 10.46 33.59
CA ASP A 71 13.77 10.92 33.41
C ASP A 71 14.32 11.68 34.65
N THR A 72 13.44 12.26 35.48
CA THR A 72 13.81 13.10 36.63
C THR A 72 13.62 12.40 37.98
N ASN A 73 12.59 11.56 38.11
CA ASN A 73 12.25 10.79 39.31
C ASN A 73 11.54 9.46 38.95
N ARG A 74 12.33 8.43 38.64
CA ARG A 74 11.83 7.09 38.26
C ARG A 74 10.89 6.48 39.29
N GLU A 75 11.18 6.64 40.58
CA GLU A 75 10.35 6.07 41.65
C GLU A 75 8.95 6.68 41.69
N ALA A 76 8.80 7.98 41.38
CA ALA A 76 7.48 8.59 41.26
C ALA A 76 6.68 7.99 40.09
N SER A 77 7.35 7.68 38.97
CA SER A 77 6.71 7.01 37.83
C SER A 77 6.32 5.56 38.14
N ILE A 78 7.20 4.82 38.81
CA ILE A 78 6.92 3.45 39.29
C ILE A 78 5.76 3.44 40.30
N SER A 79 5.75 4.41 41.23
CA SER A 79 4.68 4.55 42.23
C SER A 79 3.32 4.84 41.56
N ARG A 80 3.29 5.73 40.57
CA ARG A 80 2.08 6.03 39.78
C ARG A 80 1.61 4.81 38.98
N PHE A 81 2.52 4.07 38.35
CA PHE A 81 2.20 2.81 37.69
C PHE A 81 1.54 1.82 38.66
N LEU A 82 2.16 1.59 39.83
CA LEU A 82 1.61 0.69 40.85
C LEU A 82 0.23 1.14 41.34
N GLY A 83 0.04 2.45 41.53
CA GLY A 83 -1.26 3.03 41.85
C GLY A 83 -2.31 2.72 40.80
N ASN A 84 -1.99 2.90 39.51
CA ASN A 84 -2.89 2.58 38.41
C ASN A 84 -3.20 1.07 38.33
N ALA A 85 -2.18 0.22 38.50
CA ALA A 85 -2.35 -1.23 38.53
C ALA A 85 -3.22 -1.69 39.71
N ASP A 86 -3.12 -1.02 40.86
CA ASP A 86 -3.97 -1.28 42.03
C ASP A 86 -5.44 -0.92 41.79
N LEU A 87 -5.74 0.10 40.97
CA LEU A 87 -7.12 0.42 40.59
C LEU A 87 -7.80 -0.79 39.93
N LEU A 88 -7.09 -1.46 39.01
CA LEU A 88 -7.57 -2.69 38.39
C LEU A 88 -7.58 -3.82 39.40
N ARG A 89 -6.43 -4.12 40.05
CA ARG A 89 -6.26 -5.27 40.96
C ARG A 89 -7.32 -5.34 42.06
N LEU A 90 -7.69 -4.19 42.60
CA LEU A 90 -8.67 -4.08 43.68
C LEU A 90 -10.08 -3.80 43.16
N ASP A 91 -10.24 -3.54 41.86
CA ASP A 91 -11.46 -3.01 41.22
C ASP A 91 -12.07 -1.86 42.03
N THR A 92 -11.24 -0.85 42.35
CA THR A 92 -11.65 0.24 43.26
C THR A 92 -12.84 1.04 42.73
N ALA A 93 -13.03 1.04 41.41
CA ALA A 93 -14.12 1.75 40.74
C ALA A 93 -15.40 0.89 40.60
N GLY A 94 -15.31 -0.44 40.75
CA GLY A 94 -16.46 -1.35 40.82
C GLY A 94 -17.19 -1.60 39.50
N TYR A 95 -16.56 -1.31 38.35
CA TYR A 95 -17.16 -1.48 37.01
C TYR A 95 -16.53 -2.59 36.17
N LEU A 96 -15.64 -3.42 36.74
CA LEU A 96 -14.91 -4.45 36.00
C LEU A 96 -15.85 -5.41 35.26
N GLU A 97 -16.83 -5.99 35.97
CA GLU A 97 -17.79 -6.94 35.39
C GLU A 97 -18.59 -6.33 34.23
N PRO A 98 -19.21 -5.14 34.37
CA PRO A 98 -19.82 -4.44 33.24
C PRO A 98 -18.88 -4.20 32.05
N VAL A 99 -17.64 -3.78 32.29
CA VAL A 99 -16.66 -3.52 31.22
C VAL A 99 -16.34 -4.82 30.47
N LEU A 100 -16.10 -5.93 31.18
CA LEU A 100 -15.85 -7.24 30.58
C LEU A 100 -17.03 -7.74 29.75
N ALA A 101 -18.26 -7.56 30.25
CA ALA A 101 -19.46 -7.95 29.50
C ALA A 101 -19.57 -7.17 28.18
N ILE A 102 -19.26 -5.87 28.19
CA ILE A 102 -19.28 -5.03 26.98
C ILE A 102 -18.16 -5.43 26.02
N LEU A 103 -16.95 -5.71 26.50
CA LEU A 103 -15.83 -6.20 25.68
C LEU A 103 -16.20 -7.51 24.97
N MET A 104 -16.77 -8.49 25.68
CA MET A 104 -17.23 -9.75 25.09
C MET A 104 -18.34 -9.55 24.06
N ALA A 105 -19.26 -8.62 24.30
CA ALA A 105 -20.32 -8.29 23.35
C ALA A 105 -19.74 -7.68 22.06
N GLN A 106 -18.76 -6.77 22.19
CA GLN A 106 -18.06 -6.18 21.04
C GLN A 106 -17.34 -7.25 20.22
N GLU A 107 -16.57 -8.13 20.87
CA GLU A 107 -15.82 -9.19 20.19
C GLU A 107 -16.76 -10.14 19.44
N ARG A 108 -17.91 -10.49 20.03
CA ARG A 108 -18.91 -11.34 19.37
C ARG A 108 -19.49 -10.66 18.13
N GLU A 109 -19.83 -9.38 18.22
CA GLU A 109 -20.40 -8.62 17.11
C GLU A 109 -19.40 -8.47 15.95
N ILE A 110 -18.14 -8.13 16.26
CA ILE A 110 -17.05 -8.10 15.27
C ILE A 110 -16.86 -9.48 14.65
N SER A 111 -16.78 -10.54 15.44
CA SER A 111 -16.60 -11.90 14.94
C SER A 111 -17.74 -12.35 14.01
N ASN A 112 -18.97 -11.90 14.24
CA ASN A 112 -20.09 -12.13 13.34
C ASN A 112 -19.90 -11.39 12.01
N MET A 113 -19.58 -10.10 12.05
CA MET A 113 -19.33 -9.28 10.85
C MET A 113 -18.18 -9.83 10.01
N LEU A 114 -17.10 -10.30 10.64
CA LEU A 114 -15.98 -10.94 9.94
C LEU A 114 -16.37 -12.25 9.28
N ARG A 115 -17.22 -13.07 9.92
CA ARG A 115 -17.77 -14.30 9.33
C ARG A 115 -18.67 -14.02 8.12
N GLU A 116 -19.34 -12.87 8.09
CA GLU A 116 -20.09 -12.37 6.94
C GLU A 116 -19.18 -11.83 5.82
N GLY A 117 -17.86 -11.79 6.03
CA GLY A 117 -16.89 -11.30 5.05
C GLY A 117 -16.74 -9.78 5.00
N ARG A 118 -17.20 -9.06 6.03
CA ARG A 118 -17.00 -7.60 6.15
C ARG A 118 -15.54 -7.27 6.49
N ASP A 119 -15.09 -6.10 6.06
CA ASP A 119 -13.78 -5.57 6.42
C ASP A 119 -13.69 -5.29 7.94
N PRO A 120 -12.62 -5.69 8.63
CA PRO A 120 -12.47 -5.48 10.07
C PRO A 120 -12.58 -4.01 10.48
N ALA A 121 -11.86 -3.12 9.80
CA ALA A 121 -11.80 -1.72 10.20
C ALA A 121 -13.12 -1.00 9.97
N GLN A 122 -13.82 -1.33 8.87
CA GLN A 122 -15.18 -0.85 8.65
C GLN A 122 -16.15 -1.38 9.71
N SER A 123 -16.01 -2.65 10.10
CA SER A 123 -16.84 -3.27 11.15
C SER A 123 -16.67 -2.54 12.49
N TYR A 124 -15.43 -2.35 12.95
CA TYR A 124 -15.12 -1.56 14.15
C TYR A 124 -15.63 -0.11 14.05
N LYS A 125 -15.48 0.53 12.89
CA LYS A 125 -16.01 1.89 12.67
C LYS A 125 -17.53 1.94 12.80
N SER A 126 -18.25 0.95 12.28
CA SER A 126 -19.72 0.93 12.26
C SER A 126 -20.35 0.78 13.65
N ILE A 127 -19.66 0.12 14.58
CA ILE A 127 -20.16 -0.13 15.95
C ILE A 127 -19.53 0.78 17.01
N ALA A 128 -18.50 1.57 16.67
CA ALA A 128 -17.72 2.35 17.64
C ALA A 128 -18.59 3.25 18.52
N ASP A 129 -19.53 4.00 17.93
CA ASP A 129 -20.38 4.93 18.69
C ASP A 129 -21.31 4.20 19.68
N LYS A 130 -21.76 2.98 19.36
CA LYS A 130 -22.55 2.13 20.27
C LYS A 130 -21.71 1.75 21.49
N PHE A 131 -20.54 1.18 21.29
CA PHE A 131 -19.70 0.67 22.38
C PHE A 131 -19.08 1.79 23.23
N ASN A 132 -18.69 2.91 22.62
CA ASN A 132 -18.24 4.10 23.36
C ASN A 132 -19.27 4.62 24.35
N LYS A 133 -20.54 4.67 23.96
CA LYS A 133 -21.63 5.09 24.85
C LYS A 133 -21.81 4.11 26.00
N LEU A 134 -21.71 2.80 25.72
CA LEU A 134 -21.79 1.77 26.74
C LEU A 134 -20.64 1.88 27.75
N TRP A 135 -19.39 2.03 27.27
CA TRP A 135 -18.22 2.21 28.13
C TRP A 135 -18.27 3.49 28.95
N ALA A 136 -18.62 4.63 28.33
CA ALA A 136 -18.77 5.89 29.05
C ALA A 136 -19.83 5.79 30.17
N ARG A 137 -20.94 5.09 29.91
CA ARG A 137 -21.98 4.87 30.91
C ARG A 137 -21.51 3.95 32.04
N CYS A 138 -20.97 2.78 31.73
CA CYS A 138 -20.63 1.79 32.76
C CYS A 138 -19.47 2.25 33.65
N THR A 139 -18.58 3.10 33.14
CA THR A 139 -17.44 3.65 33.89
C THR A 139 -17.74 4.97 34.60
N GLY A 140 -18.99 5.46 34.55
CA GLY A 140 -19.32 6.78 35.11
C GLY A 140 -18.51 7.92 34.48
N MET A 141 -18.27 7.84 33.16
CA MET A 141 -17.45 8.73 32.34
C MET A 141 -15.93 8.63 32.56
N GLN A 142 -15.43 7.78 33.47
CA GLN A 142 -13.98 7.65 33.70
C GLN A 142 -13.21 7.23 32.44
N TYR A 143 -13.76 6.32 31.63
CA TYR A 143 -13.22 5.95 30.32
C TYR A 143 -12.93 7.18 29.44
N LEU A 144 -13.84 8.16 29.46
CA LEU A 144 -13.70 9.38 28.68
C LEU A 144 -12.63 10.30 29.25
N TRP A 145 -12.57 10.44 30.58
CA TRP A 145 -11.58 11.27 31.26
C TRP A 145 -10.16 10.75 31.07
N LEU A 146 -9.98 9.43 31.04
CA LEU A 146 -8.69 8.81 30.73
C LEU A 146 -8.23 9.17 29.31
N SER A 147 -9.10 9.02 28.31
CA SER A 147 -8.77 9.34 26.91
C SER A 147 -8.34 10.80 26.68
N LEU A 148 -8.70 11.73 27.57
CA LEU A 148 -8.29 13.13 27.49
C LEU A 148 -6.84 13.38 27.92
N CYS A 149 -6.26 12.53 28.77
CA CYS A 149 -4.89 12.68 29.29
C CYS A 149 -3.98 11.49 28.98
N ASN A 150 -4.33 10.70 27.95
CA ASN A 150 -3.73 9.42 27.61
C ASN A 150 -2.42 9.49 26.80
N TRP A 151 -1.53 10.45 27.07
CA TRP A 151 -0.24 10.48 26.35
C TRP A 151 0.68 9.31 26.68
N ASP A 152 0.44 8.57 27.79
CA ASP A 152 1.15 7.31 28.10
C ASP A 152 1.01 6.23 27.02
N HIS A 153 0.13 6.39 26.03
CA HIS A 153 -0.02 5.46 24.90
C HIS A 153 0.89 5.82 23.71
N PHE A 154 1.52 6.99 23.71
CA PHE A 154 2.14 7.56 22.51
C PHE A 154 3.67 7.64 22.61
N GLY A 155 4.35 7.15 21.58
CA GLY A 155 5.79 7.35 21.34
C GLY A 155 6.67 7.15 22.57
N GLU A 156 7.52 8.13 22.87
CA GLU A 156 8.43 8.08 24.03
C GLU A 156 7.70 8.01 25.38
N ASP A 157 6.47 8.50 25.47
CA ASP A 157 5.70 8.43 26.71
C ASP A 157 5.24 6.98 27.00
N ALA A 158 4.85 6.23 25.97
CA ALA A 158 4.59 4.79 26.09
C ALA A 158 5.84 3.98 26.45
N VAL A 159 7.00 4.33 25.88
CA VAL A 159 8.28 3.72 26.28
C VAL A 159 8.53 3.94 27.77
N LYS A 160 8.30 5.15 28.28
CA LYS A 160 8.49 5.49 29.70
C LYS A 160 7.47 4.78 30.61
N ALA A 161 6.21 4.72 30.20
CA ALA A 161 5.15 4.01 30.92
C ALA A 161 5.46 2.51 31.03
N TYR A 162 5.86 1.87 29.93
CA TYR A 162 6.31 0.47 29.94
C TYR A 162 7.53 0.27 30.83
N LYS A 163 8.56 1.14 30.75
CA LYS A 163 9.75 1.01 31.62
C LYS A 163 9.39 1.06 33.10
N ALA A 164 8.51 1.97 33.51
CA ALA A 164 8.05 2.05 34.89
C ALA A 164 7.35 0.77 35.34
N GLY A 165 6.44 0.25 34.49
CA GLY A 165 5.72 -0.99 34.77
C GLY A 165 6.58 -2.24 34.78
N HIS A 166 7.45 -2.40 33.79
CA HIS A 166 8.35 -3.55 33.67
C HIS A 166 9.36 -3.59 34.83
N VAL A 167 9.88 -2.44 35.29
CA VAL A 167 10.72 -2.38 36.50
C VAL A 167 9.93 -2.81 37.74
N ALA A 168 8.68 -2.39 37.89
CA ALA A 168 7.82 -2.82 38.99
C ALA A 168 7.60 -4.35 38.95
N ALA A 169 7.31 -4.91 37.78
CA ALA A 169 7.15 -6.34 37.57
C ALA A 169 8.43 -7.13 37.88
N LEU A 170 9.61 -6.65 37.45
CA LEU A 170 10.91 -7.26 37.77
C LEU A 170 11.19 -7.24 39.28
N ARG A 171 10.87 -6.15 39.98
CA ARG A 171 10.99 -6.07 41.45
C ARG A 171 10.10 -7.10 42.12
N GLN A 172 8.87 -7.26 41.65
CA GLN A 172 7.94 -8.26 42.16
C GLN A 172 8.41 -9.69 41.85
N ALA A 173 8.99 -9.94 40.67
CA ALA A 173 9.57 -11.23 40.32
C ALA A 173 10.77 -11.59 41.21
N LYS A 174 11.58 -10.59 41.59
CA LYS A 174 12.67 -10.78 42.56
C LYS A 174 12.14 -11.10 43.96
N THR A 175 11.05 -10.47 44.39
CA THR A 175 10.34 -10.88 45.61
C THR A 175 9.92 -12.33 45.52
N ALA A 176 9.30 -12.73 44.41
CA ALA A 176 8.90 -14.12 44.16
C ALA A 176 10.08 -15.11 44.16
N HIS A 177 11.25 -14.72 43.66
CA HIS A 177 12.48 -15.51 43.77
C HIS A 177 12.85 -15.77 45.23
N ASN A 178 12.85 -14.71 46.04
CA ASN A 178 13.24 -14.76 47.45
C ASN A 178 12.25 -15.58 48.29
N THR A 179 10.96 -15.48 48.00
CA THR A 179 9.89 -16.20 48.73
C THR A 179 9.59 -17.58 48.15
N ARG A 180 10.05 -17.87 46.93
CA ARG A 180 9.65 -19.04 46.11
C ARG A 180 8.13 -19.15 45.93
N SER A 181 7.41 -18.04 46.05
CA SER A 181 5.96 -17.99 45.96
C SER A 181 5.50 -17.90 44.51
N ILE A 182 4.70 -18.88 44.08
CA ILE A 182 4.04 -18.82 42.78
C ILE A 182 2.99 -17.70 42.72
N VAL A 183 2.39 -17.35 43.86
CA VAL A 183 1.43 -16.23 43.95
C VAL A 183 2.14 -14.91 43.66
N ASP A 184 3.35 -14.72 44.20
CA ASP A 184 4.15 -13.53 43.94
C ASP A 184 4.60 -13.46 42.48
N LEU A 185 4.92 -14.61 41.86
CA LEU A 185 5.26 -14.69 40.43
C LEU A 185 4.04 -14.36 39.55
N ARG A 186 2.85 -14.86 39.89
CA ARG A 186 1.61 -14.48 39.19
C ARG A 186 1.32 -12.99 39.36
N HIS A 187 1.61 -12.40 40.51
CA HIS A 187 1.51 -10.95 40.68
C HIS A 187 2.53 -10.19 39.81
N ALA A 188 3.75 -10.70 39.66
CA ALA A 188 4.72 -10.13 38.72
C ALA A 188 4.20 -10.17 37.27
N TYR A 189 3.58 -11.28 36.86
CA TYR A 189 2.94 -11.39 35.55
C TYR A 189 1.72 -10.48 35.38
N PHE A 190 0.94 -10.22 36.44
CA PHE A 190 -0.12 -9.22 36.42
C PHE A 190 0.43 -7.81 36.15
N LEU A 191 1.50 -7.41 36.85
CA LEU A 191 2.15 -6.12 36.62
C LEU A 191 2.75 -6.04 35.21
N GLU A 192 3.35 -7.13 34.73
CA GLU A 192 3.87 -7.21 33.37
C GLU A 192 2.76 -7.07 32.32
N ALA A 193 1.62 -7.74 32.51
CA ALA A 193 0.48 -7.61 31.61
C ALA A 193 -0.06 -6.17 31.58
N PHE A 194 -0.13 -5.51 32.74
CA PHE A 194 -0.55 -4.11 32.82
C PHE A 194 0.45 -3.18 32.11
N ALA A 195 1.75 -3.44 32.24
CA ALA A 195 2.79 -2.69 31.52
C ALA A 195 2.75 -2.96 30.01
N ALA A 196 2.53 -4.22 29.61
CA ALA A 196 2.52 -4.67 28.23
C ALA A 196 1.45 -3.97 27.37
N HIS A 197 0.42 -3.39 27.99
CA HIS A 197 -0.51 -2.50 27.30
C HIS A 197 0.22 -1.39 26.52
N PHE A 198 1.01 -0.58 27.23
CA PHE A 198 1.80 0.51 26.64
C PHE A 198 2.87 -0.01 25.66
N LEU A 199 3.37 -1.24 25.87
CA LEU A 199 4.26 -1.89 24.91
C LEU A 199 3.54 -2.21 23.60
N THR A 200 2.30 -2.71 23.67
CA THR A 200 1.52 -3.08 22.49
C THR A 200 1.05 -1.86 21.69
N ASP A 201 0.82 -0.71 22.34
CA ASP A 201 0.57 0.55 21.63
C ASP A 201 1.71 0.94 20.70
N LEU A 202 2.96 0.63 21.08
CA LEU A 202 4.16 0.84 20.25
C LEU A 202 4.22 -0.08 19.01
N PHE A 203 3.18 -0.87 18.72
CA PHE A 203 3.04 -1.60 17.47
C PHE A 203 1.89 -1.10 16.60
N SER A 204 1.16 -0.10 17.07
CA SER A 204 0.10 0.60 16.36
C SER A 204 0.61 1.93 15.82
N SER A 205 0.59 2.09 14.49
CA SER A 205 1.27 3.19 13.80
C SER A 205 0.81 4.59 14.20
N GLY A 206 -0.45 4.75 14.61
CA GLY A 206 -0.99 6.03 15.09
C GLY A 206 -0.42 6.48 16.43
N HIS A 207 0.12 5.56 17.23
CA HIS A 207 0.72 5.86 18.52
C HIS A 207 2.20 6.22 18.44
N LEU A 208 2.88 5.91 17.32
CA LEU A 208 4.34 6.03 17.25
C LEU A 208 4.85 7.47 17.17
N ARG A 209 4.27 8.27 16.27
CA ARG A 209 4.78 9.62 15.94
C ARG A 209 3.74 10.72 16.11
N THR A 210 2.53 10.40 16.56
CA THR A 210 1.51 11.41 16.88
C THR A 210 1.96 12.21 18.09
N PRO A 211 2.13 13.54 17.99
CA PRO A 211 2.63 14.37 19.09
C PRO A 211 1.53 14.66 20.13
N ARG A 212 0.94 13.61 20.71
CA ARG A 212 -0.26 13.66 21.58
C ARG A 212 -0.09 14.61 22.75
N ARG A 213 1.03 14.52 23.48
CA ARG A 213 1.34 15.39 24.62
C ARG A 213 1.47 16.85 24.21
N ALA A 214 2.20 17.13 23.13
CA ALA A 214 2.45 18.49 22.68
C ALA A 214 1.19 19.17 22.09
N LEU A 215 0.30 18.38 21.49
CA LEU A 215 -0.99 18.84 20.98
C LEU A 215 -2.08 18.88 22.04
N HIS A 216 -1.83 18.38 23.24
CA HIS A 216 -2.82 18.41 24.30
C HIS A 216 -3.00 19.83 24.84
N TYR A 217 -4.25 20.16 25.18
CA TYR A 217 -4.58 21.39 25.89
C TYR A 217 -5.44 21.04 27.11
N THR A 218 -5.07 21.59 28.27
CA THR A 218 -5.76 21.31 29.54
C THR A 218 -7.25 21.62 29.43
N TYR A 219 -8.08 20.61 29.72
CA TYR A 219 -9.53 20.70 29.67
C TYR A 219 -10.07 21.37 30.95
N PHE A 220 -10.79 22.49 30.80
CA PHE A 220 -11.58 23.10 31.87
C PHE A 220 -13.08 22.90 31.57
N PRO A 221 -13.76 21.93 32.18
CA PRO A 221 -15.22 21.87 32.09
C PRO A 221 -15.79 23.03 32.92
N PHE A 222 -16.62 23.86 32.29
CA PHE A 222 -17.42 24.96 32.86
C PHE A 222 -16.70 26.28 33.23
N GLN A 223 -16.64 27.19 32.25
CA GLN A 223 -17.04 28.58 32.48
C GLN A 223 -18.25 28.89 31.60
N SER A 224 -19.44 28.69 32.14
CA SER A 224 -20.61 29.49 31.79
C SER A 224 -21.21 29.95 33.10
N GLU A 225 -21.37 31.27 33.25
CA GLU A 225 -21.86 31.97 34.45
C GLU A 225 -23.30 31.60 34.88
N ASP A 226 -23.86 30.46 34.46
CA ASP A 226 -25.29 30.17 34.61
C ASP A 226 -25.60 28.68 34.91
N SER A 227 -24.85 28.05 35.83
CA SER A 227 -25.11 26.67 36.28
C SER A 227 -25.53 26.62 37.75
N SER A 228 -26.80 26.95 38.00
CA SER A 228 -27.48 26.48 39.21
C SER A 228 -28.16 25.14 38.92
N GLY A 229 -27.66 24.08 39.55
CA GLY A 229 -28.40 22.82 39.73
C GLY A 229 -28.00 21.65 38.83
N MET A 230 -26.97 20.90 39.23
CA MET A 230 -26.93 19.46 38.96
C MET A 230 -26.22 18.76 40.12
N GLN A 231 -26.98 17.98 40.90
CA GLN A 231 -26.46 17.13 41.98
C GLN A 231 -26.08 15.72 41.45
N PRO A 232 -25.11 15.03 42.07
CA PRO A 232 -24.49 13.82 41.50
C PRO A 232 -25.26 12.50 41.72
N ASP A 233 -26.42 12.50 42.38
CA ASP A 233 -26.95 11.28 43.02
C ASP A 233 -27.86 10.41 42.14
N ALA A 234 -27.88 10.60 40.81
CA ALA A 234 -28.87 9.93 39.93
C ALA A 234 -28.32 8.82 39.00
N MET A 235 -27.06 8.40 39.10
CA MET A 235 -26.43 7.55 38.07
C MET A 235 -26.21 6.07 38.43
N SER A 236 -26.77 5.54 39.52
CA SER A 236 -26.65 4.12 39.85
C SER A 236 -27.97 3.35 39.68
N GLY A 237 -28.02 2.49 38.65
CA GLY A 237 -28.94 1.35 38.63
C GLY A 237 -29.57 1.05 37.27
N LEU A 238 -29.00 0.06 36.57
CA LEU A 238 -29.79 -0.95 35.83
C LEU A 238 -29.05 -2.31 35.91
N PRO A 239 -29.76 -3.43 36.11
CA PRO A 239 -29.17 -4.76 36.17
C PRO A 239 -28.64 -5.22 34.80
N SER A 240 -27.63 -6.09 34.83
CA SER A 240 -26.87 -6.61 33.67
C SER A 240 -27.70 -7.24 32.56
N ASP A 241 -28.91 -7.69 32.87
CA ASP A 241 -29.67 -8.59 32.01
C ASP A 241 -30.54 -7.85 30.98
N GLU A 242 -30.72 -6.52 31.09
CA GLU A 242 -31.52 -5.72 30.16
C GLU A 242 -30.68 -5.05 29.04
N ILE A 243 -29.35 -5.11 29.11
CA ILE A 243 -28.45 -4.45 28.13
C ILE A 243 -28.39 -5.21 26.80
N SER A 244 -28.76 -6.51 26.77
CA SER A 244 -28.62 -7.32 25.55
C SER A 244 -29.65 -7.03 24.46
N ASP A 245 -30.79 -6.41 24.79
CA ASP A 245 -31.98 -6.36 23.92
C ASP A 245 -32.41 -4.95 23.48
N MET A 246 -31.73 -3.87 23.91
CA MET A 246 -32.12 -2.48 23.57
C MET A 246 -31.60 -2.00 22.21
N GLN A 247 -32.49 -1.44 21.37
CA GLN A 247 -32.16 -0.80 20.08
C GLN A 247 -31.71 0.66 20.25
N SER A 248 -30.97 1.18 19.26
CA SER A 248 -30.19 2.44 19.32
C SER A 248 -30.99 3.72 19.58
N ASP A 249 -32.25 3.74 19.14
CA ASP A 249 -33.00 4.99 19.02
C ASP A 249 -33.59 5.41 20.38
N ASP A 250 -34.01 4.45 21.21
CA ASP A 250 -34.54 4.65 22.56
C ASP A 250 -33.48 5.18 23.55
N ILE A 251 -32.20 4.88 23.33
CA ILE A 251 -31.09 5.29 24.21
C ILE A 251 -30.73 6.77 23.97
N SER A 252 -30.94 7.28 22.75
CA SER A 252 -30.57 8.66 22.38
C SER A 252 -31.56 9.72 22.87
N GLU A 253 -32.85 9.37 22.95
CA GLU A 253 -33.90 10.30 23.40
C GLU A 253 -33.96 10.45 24.93
N GLN A 254 -33.48 9.47 25.72
CA GLN A 254 -33.57 9.51 27.18
C GLN A 254 -32.38 10.17 27.90
N LEU A 255 -31.28 10.49 27.20
CA LEU A 255 -30.05 11.01 27.82
C LEU A 255 -29.76 12.47 27.43
N LYS A 256 -30.25 13.42 28.23
CA LYS A 256 -29.80 14.83 28.22
C LYS A 256 -28.47 15.01 28.95
N ILE A 257 -27.43 14.25 28.60
CA ILE A 257 -26.06 14.48 29.12
C ILE A 257 -25.29 15.23 28.03
N PRO A 258 -24.82 16.47 28.26
CA PRO A 258 -24.03 17.20 27.27
C PRO A 258 -22.73 16.43 26.99
N TRP A 259 -22.56 15.97 25.75
CA TRP A 259 -21.32 15.36 25.28
C TRP A 259 -20.20 16.41 25.39
N PRO A 260 -19.04 16.11 26.00
CA PRO A 260 -17.99 17.10 26.15
C PRO A 260 -17.46 17.53 24.78
N THR A 261 -17.35 18.85 24.58
CA THR A 261 -16.77 19.42 23.36
C THR A 261 -15.25 19.31 23.46
N PHE A 262 -14.64 18.42 22.65
CA PHE A 262 -13.19 18.23 22.65
C PHE A 262 -12.46 19.42 22.06
N TRP A 263 -11.31 19.73 22.66
CA TRP A 263 -10.46 20.80 22.16
C TRP A 263 -10.00 20.48 20.72
N PRO A 264 -9.96 21.47 19.81
CA PRO A 264 -9.59 21.22 18.42
C PRO A 264 -8.20 20.60 18.23
N ALA A 265 -7.28 20.83 19.16
CA ALA A 265 -5.93 20.27 19.10
C ALA A 265 -5.89 18.76 19.36
N ASP A 266 -6.66 18.24 20.33
CA ASP A 266 -6.77 16.80 20.57
C ASP A 266 -7.42 16.10 19.35
N GLN A 267 -8.39 16.74 18.70
CA GLN A 267 -8.97 16.24 17.44
C GLN A 267 -7.97 16.24 16.28
N CYS A 268 -7.05 17.20 16.25
CA CYS A 268 -5.95 17.20 15.28
C CYS A 268 -4.99 16.03 15.53
N ALA A 269 -4.64 15.76 16.79
CA ALA A 269 -3.85 14.58 17.16
C ALA A 269 -4.56 13.29 16.73
N GLN A 270 -5.87 13.16 17.00
CA GLN A 270 -6.67 12.01 16.57
C GLN A 270 -6.69 11.85 15.04
N ALA A 271 -6.73 12.95 14.28
CA ALA A 271 -6.71 12.87 12.82
C ALA A 271 -5.39 12.33 12.26
N MET A 272 -4.25 12.70 12.86
CA MET A 272 -2.94 12.14 12.52
C MET A 272 -2.84 10.66 12.92
N HIS A 273 -3.29 10.34 14.13
CA HIS A 273 -3.38 8.97 14.62
C HIS A 273 -4.16 8.08 13.64
N ASP A 274 -5.38 8.47 13.29
CA ASP A 274 -6.24 7.69 12.38
C ASP A 274 -5.64 7.58 10.97
N GLU A 275 -4.97 8.64 10.48
CA GLU A 275 -4.26 8.61 9.20
C GLU A 275 -3.14 7.56 9.18
N ASP A 276 -2.28 7.57 10.19
CA ASP A 276 -1.14 6.65 10.29
C ASP A 276 -1.63 5.23 10.55
N CYS A 277 -2.68 5.01 11.37
CA CYS A 277 -3.32 3.71 11.56
C CYS A 277 -3.87 3.12 10.25
N ALA A 278 -4.54 3.96 9.45
CA ALA A 278 -5.14 3.52 8.19
C ALA A 278 -4.10 3.20 7.11
N SER A 279 -3.05 4.02 7.02
CA SER A 279 -2.04 3.97 5.94
C SER A 279 -0.86 3.05 6.26
N GLY A 280 -0.61 2.85 7.55
CA GLY A 280 0.56 2.15 8.08
C GLY A 280 1.86 2.93 7.91
N LEU A 281 2.88 2.50 8.65
CA LEU A 281 4.26 2.97 8.58
C LEU A 281 5.20 1.78 8.34
N TRP A 282 6.29 1.97 7.64
CA TRP A 282 7.41 1.06 7.58
C TRP A 282 8.25 1.28 8.84
N ALA A 283 8.27 0.27 9.71
CA ALA A 283 9.01 0.29 10.95
C ALA A 283 10.30 -0.51 10.82
N LYS A 284 11.32 -0.07 11.55
CA LYS A 284 12.56 -0.80 11.80
C LYS A 284 12.79 -0.82 13.30
N SER A 285 13.05 -1.99 13.89
CA SER A 285 13.42 -2.11 15.30
C SER A 285 14.90 -1.78 15.54
N LEU A 286 15.28 -1.61 16.81
CA LEU A 286 16.69 -1.45 17.21
C LEU A 286 17.56 -2.66 16.83
N HIS A 287 16.98 -3.86 16.73
CA HIS A 287 17.65 -5.07 16.20
C HIS A 287 17.71 -5.15 14.67
N GLY A 288 17.13 -4.19 13.96
CA GLY A 288 17.14 -4.13 12.50
C GLY A 288 16.07 -4.98 11.81
N HIS A 289 15.18 -5.64 12.55
CA HIS A 289 13.97 -6.25 11.96
C HIS A 289 13.06 -5.14 11.42
N CYS A 290 12.54 -5.31 10.20
CA CYS A 290 11.69 -4.32 9.54
C CYS A 290 10.36 -4.95 9.11
N TRP A 291 9.26 -4.23 9.29
CA TRP A 291 7.93 -4.70 8.94
C TRP A 291 6.99 -3.51 8.68
N PRO A 292 5.87 -3.71 7.97
CA PRO A 292 4.84 -2.72 7.92
C PRO A 292 4.03 -2.76 9.21
N THR A 293 4.00 -1.65 9.94
CA THR A 293 3.11 -1.46 11.07
C THR A 293 1.82 -0.78 10.64
N TYR A 294 0.70 -1.33 11.10
CA TYR A 294 -0.61 -0.69 11.07
C TYR A 294 -1.11 -0.51 12.49
N GLY A 295 -2.07 0.38 12.65
CA GLY A 295 -2.62 0.65 13.96
C GLY A 295 -4.03 0.13 14.17
N ASP A 296 -4.66 0.74 15.16
CA ASP A 296 -5.97 0.42 15.70
C ASP A 296 -6.96 -0.03 14.62
N LYS A 297 -7.65 -1.15 14.90
CA LYS A 297 -8.67 -1.82 14.05
C LYS A 297 -8.10 -2.63 12.89
N GLN A 298 -6.79 -2.64 12.72
CA GLN A 298 -6.13 -3.34 11.63
C GLN A 298 -5.30 -4.52 12.12
N LEU A 299 -5.04 -4.66 13.42
CA LEU A 299 -4.11 -5.66 13.93
C LEU A 299 -4.62 -7.08 13.66
N VAL A 300 -5.93 -7.28 13.80
CA VAL A 300 -6.61 -8.56 13.50
C VAL A 300 -7.02 -8.70 12.04
N SER A 301 -6.72 -7.70 11.22
CA SER A 301 -6.91 -7.77 9.77
C SER A 301 -5.72 -8.45 9.10
N THR A 302 -5.96 -9.05 7.93
CA THR A 302 -4.91 -9.68 7.12
C THR A 302 -3.70 -8.79 6.83
N LYS A 303 -3.87 -7.45 6.79
CA LYS A 303 -2.76 -6.51 6.61
C LYS A 303 -1.95 -6.24 7.90
N GLY A 304 -2.55 -6.37 9.08
CA GLY A 304 -1.89 -6.15 10.38
C GLY A 304 -1.11 -7.37 10.91
N ASN A 305 -1.15 -8.49 10.20
CA ASN A 305 -0.50 -9.74 10.57
C ASN A 305 0.97 -9.60 10.97
N LEU A 306 1.78 -8.86 10.21
CA LEU A 306 3.19 -8.66 10.55
C LEU A 306 3.38 -7.77 11.80
N SER A 307 2.51 -6.76 12.01
CA SER A 307 2.47 -6.00 13.28
C SER A 307 2.16 -6.90 14.46
N PHE A 308 1.15 -7.78 14.31
CA PHE A 308 0.71 -8.67 15.37
C PHE A 308 1.85 -9.59 15.83
N ASP A 309 2.55 -10.22 14.88
CA ASP A 309 3.68 -11.09 15.20
C ASP A 309 4.81 -10.34 15.90
N ALA A 310 5.14 -9.12 15.44
CA ALA A 310 6.17 -8.30 16.06
C ALA A 310 5.79 -7.89 17.50
N ALA A 311 4.52 -7.52 17.73
CA ALA A 311 4.01 -7.20 19.06
C ALA A 311 4.04 -8.42 19.99
N LEU A 312 3.61 -9.58 19.48
CA LEU A 312 3.61 -10.83 20.22
C LEU A 312 5.02 -11.23 20.67
N ASP A 313 6.02 -11.07 19.82
CA ASP A 313 7.42 -11.35 20.18
C ASP A 313 7.94 -10.39 21.26
N ALA A 314 7.60 -9.11 21.20
CA ALA A 314 8.00 -8.14 22.20
C ALA A 314 7.39 -8.42 23.58
N VAL A 315 6.07 -8.71 23.65
CA VAL A 315 5.40 -9.09 24.90
C VAL A 315 5.96 -10.41 25.43
N GLN A 316 6.24 -11.39 24.55
CA GLN A 316 6.87 -12.64 24.94
C GLN A 316 8.27 -12.43 25.53
N ALA A 317 9.05 -11.49 24.99
CA ALA A 317 10.36 -11.12 25.53
C ALA A 317 10.26 -10.53 26.94
N GLY A 318 9.30 -9.63 27.18
CA GLY A 318 9.03 -9.09 28.52
C GLY A 318 8.70 -10.19 29.54
N ALA A 319 7.79 -11.09 29.20
CA ALA A 319 7.45 -12.25 30.04
C ALA A 319 8.65 -13.18 30.32
N HIS A 320 9.56 -13.35 29.36
CA HIS A 320 10.80 -14.09 29.57
C HIS A 320 11.75 -13.39 30.55
N GLU A 321 11.86 -12.06 30.50
CA GLU A 321 12.68 -11.28 31.44
C GLU A 321 12.17 -11.41 32.88
N ILE A 322 10.84 -11.38 33.07
CA ILE A 322 10.18 -11.64 34.37
C ILE A 322 10.54 -13.03 34.90
N TYR A 323 10.35 -14.08 34.08
CA TYR A 323 10.65 -15.44 34.53
C TYR A 323 12.13 -15.64 34.86
N LYS A 324 13.02 -15.09 34.02
CA LYS A 324 14.46 -15.18 34.24
C LYS A 324 14.82 -14.54 35.59
N MET A 325 14.23 -13.39 35.93
CA MET A 325 14.43 -12.72 37.23
C MET A 325 13.94 -13.60 38.39
N TYR A 326 12.78 -14.23 38.24
CA TYR A 326 12.29 -15.20 39.22
C TYR A 326 13.23 -16.40 39.39
N GLU A 327 13.84 -16.89 38.31
CA GLU A 327 14.71 -18.05 38.31
C GLU A 327 16.05 -17.76 39.02
N ASP A 328 16.75 -16.69 38.62
CA ASP A 328 18.12 -16.42 39.07
C ASP A 328 18.25 -15.32 40.14
N GLY A 329 17.21 -14.52 40.38
CA GLY A 329 17.19 -13.44 41.37
C GLY A 329 18.15 -12.27 41.06
N LYS A 330 18.75 -12.24 39.86
CA LYS A 330 19.78 -11.26 39.49
C LYS A 330 19.15 -10.02 38.89
N ASP A 331 19.52 -8.86 39.43
CA ASP A 331 19.10 -7.56 38.91
C ASP A 331 19.34 -7.44 37.40
N ARG A 332 18.37 -6.85 36.70
CA ARG A 332 18.45 -6.56 35.26
C ARG A 332 18.90 -5.13 35.07
N ASP A 333 19.63 -4.91 33.98
CA ASP A 333 19.96 -3.57 33.56
C ASP A 333 18.70 -2.85 33.07
N ILE A 334 18.19 -1.93 33.88
CA ILE A 334 16.96 -1.19 33.57
C ILE A 334 17.12 -0.18 32.42
N SER A 335 18.35 -0.01 31.90
CA SER A 335 18.58 0.77 30.68
C SER A 335 18.36 -0.03 29.40
N HIS A 336 18.34 -1.36 29.48
CA HIS A 336 18.21 -2.27 28.34
C HIS A 336 17.22 -3.40 28.62
N PHE A 337 16.04 -3.34 28.00
CA PHE A 337 15.05 -4.43 28.02
C PHE A 337 14.95 -5.09 26.65
N ALA A 338 14.90 -6.43 26.64
CA ALA A 338 14.73 -7.22 25.42
C ALA A 338 13.41 -6.85 24.72
N ALA A 339 12.32 -6.66 25.46
CA ALA A 339 11.05 -6.21 24.88
C ALA A 339 11.17 -4.87 24.11
N LEU A 340 11.84 -3.87 24.70
CA LEU A 340 12.03 -2.55 24.07
C LEU A 340 13.05 -2.54 22.94
N SER A 341 13.84 -3.58 22.77
CA SER A 341 14.71 -3.71 21.59
C SER A 341 13.95 -4.17 20.34
N MET A 342 12.71 -4.65 20.52
CA MET A 342 11.85 -5.18 19.45
C MET A 342 10.81 -4.18 18.93
N ILE A 343 10.55 -3.08 19.64
CA ILE A 343 9.64 -2.02 19.18
C ILE A 343 10.21 -1.29 17.95
N PRO A 344 9.38 -0.59 17.17
CA PRO A 344 9.84 0.37 16.17
C PRO A 344 10.77 1.42 16.78
N ASP A 345 11.90 1.68 16.10
CA ASP A 345 12.76 2.82 16.39
C ASP A 345 12.05 4.11 15.98
N LEU A 346 11.57 4.82 17.00
CA LEU A 346 10.80 6.06 16.86
C LEU A 346 11.55 7.16 16.11
N THR A 347 12.89 7.12 16.10
CA THR A 347 13.71 8.11 15.40
C THR A 347 13.84 7.85 13.89
N SER A 348 13.54 6.62 13.44
CA SER A 348 13.73 6.20 12.05
C SER A 348 12.48 6.37 11.15
N LEU A 349 11.33 6.68 11.76
CA LEU A 349 10.00 6.58 11.14
C LEU A 349 9.77 7.56 9.98
N ASP A 350 10.50 8.67 9.90
CA ASP A 350 10.25 9.69 8.87
C ASP A 350 10.87 9.34 7.51
N SER A 351 12.02 8.67 7.48
CA SER A 351 12.84 8.51 6.26
C SER A 351 12.22 7.61 5.18
N ALA A 352 11.45 6.60 5.60
CA ALA A 352 10.89 5.57 4.73
C ALA A 352 9.38 5.74 4.47
N ASN A 353 8.72 6.73 5.08
CA ASN A 353 7.26 6.85 5.15
C ASN A 353 6.74 8.18 4.60
N PHE A 354 5.41 8.34 4.54
CA PHE A 354 4.80 9.64 4.30
C PHE A 354 5.18 10.65 5.37
N PHE A 355 5.26 11.90 4.97
CA PHE A 355 5.45 13.03 5.86
C PHE A 355 4.30 13.09 6.87
N PRO A 356 4.57 13.16 8.18
CA PRO A 356 3.51 13.21 9.20
C PRO A 356 2.65 14.46 9.04
N LEU A 357 1.38 14.35 9.45
CA LEU A 357 0.42 15.45 9.40
C LEU A 357 0.86 16.63 10.29
N PHE A 358 1.45 16.32 11.46
CA PHE A 358 2.02 17.29 12.39
C PHE A 358 3.44 16.90 12.78
N LYS A 359 4.32 17.88 12.93
CA LYS A 359 5.61 17.77 13.63
C LYS A 359 5.72 18.84 14.68
N VAL A 360 6.42 18.55 15.76
CA VAL A 360 6.80 19.54 16.77
C VAL A 360 8.32 19.61 16.79
N SER A 361 8.88 20.82 16.84
CA SER A 361 10.32 21.02 16.94
C SER A 361 10.88 20.44 18.24
N ASP A 362 12.17 20.07 18.24
CA ASP A 362 12.83 19.48 19.41
C ASP A 362 12.77 20.36 20.68
N ASP A 363 12.67 21.69 20.50
CA ASP A 363 12.51 22.63 21.61
C ASP A 363 11.05 22.79 22.10
N GLY A 364 10.10 22.09 21.47
CA GLY A 364 8.68 22.08 21.81
C GLY A 364 7.93 23.37 21.45
N LYS A 365 8.51 24.27 20.65
CA LYS A 365 7.94 25.61 20.43
C LYS A 365 7.23 25.81 19.10
N THR A 366 7.56 25.02 18.08
CA THR A 366 7.02 25.19 16.73
C THR A 366 6.23 23.95 16.34
N LEU A 367 5.00 24.18 15.88
CA LEU A 367 4.16 23.18 15.23
C LEU A 367 4.27 23.34 13.72
N SER A 368 4.71 22.31 13.03
CA SER A 368 4.68 22.21 11.57
C SER A 368 3.47 21.37 11.15
N PHE A 369 2.58 21.93 10.34
CA PHE A 369 1.40 21.26 9.78
C PHE A 369 1.57 20.99 8.29
N ARG A 370 1.32 19.76 7.84
CA ARG A 370 1.48 19.39 6.43
C ARG A 370 0.54 20.21 5.54
N ALA A 371 1.11 21.00 4.62
CA ALA A 371 0.36 21.91 3.77
C ALA A 371 -0.52 21.15 2.76
N SER A 372 -0.03 20.02 2.26
CA SER A 372 -0.76 19.13 1.35
C SER A 372 -1.38 17.95 2.11
N LEU A 373 -2.72 17.92 2.19
CA LEU A 373 -3.45 16.87 2.91
C LEU A 373 -3.68 15.63 2.05
N ASP A 374 -4.01 15.83 0.77
CA ASP A 374 -4.37 14.76 -0.16
C ASP A 374 -3.17 14.26 -1.01
N GLU A 375 -2.04 14.98 -1.05
CA GLU A 375 -0.77 14.52 -1.67
C GLU A 375 0.34 14.36 -0.62
N ARG A 376 0.31 13.24 0.10
CA ARG A 376 1.17 12.95 1.27
C ARG A 376 2.66 12.80 1.00
N GLY A 377 3.03 12.73 -0.29
CA GLY A 377 4.42 12.66 -0.74
C GLY A 377 5.16 13.97 -0.81
N VAL A 378 4.48 15.07 -0.56
CA VAL A 378 5.06 16.40 -0.68
C VAL A 378 5.48 16.88 0.71
N PRO A 379 6.78 17.10 0.96
CA PRO A 379 7.30 17.55 2.26
C PRO A 379 7.09 19.06 2.50
N THR A 380 5.89 19.57 2.25
CA THR A 380 5.58 20.99 2.47
C THR A 380 4.84 21.17 3.79
N TYR A 381 5.33 22.12 4.60
CA TYR A 381 4.81 22.41 5.93
C TYR A 381 4.49 23.90 6.09
N GLU A 382 3.47 24.18 6.88
CA GLU A 382 3.15 25.49 7.44
C GLU A 382 3.53 25.50 8.92
N ASP A 383 4.36 26.45 9.33
CA ASP A 383 4.85 26.54 10.70
C ASP A 383 4.08 27.55 11.54
N TYR A 384 3.79 27.18 12.78
CA TYR A 384 3.09 27.99 13.76
C TYR A 384 3.82 27.93 15.11
N PRO A 385 3.92 29.02 15.88
CA PRO A 385 4.26 28.92 17.30
C PRO A 385 3.20 28.04 17.98
N LEU A 386 3.61 26.94 18.63
CA LEU A 386 2.71 25.93 19.18
C LEU A 386 1.60 26.51 20.08
N PRO A 387 1.87 27.45 21.01
CA PRO A 387 0.82 28.07 21.84
C PRO A 387 -0.17 28.96 21.05
N LYS A 388 0.14 29.30 19.80
CA LYS A 388 -0.65 30.17 18.92
C LYS A 388 -1.16 29.44 17.68
N ALA A 389 -1.03 28.12 17.64
CA ALA A 389 -1.48 27.32 16.51
C ALA A 389 -3.00 27.45 16.33
N PRO A 390 -3.51 27.73 15.11
CA PRO A 390 -4.93 27.96 14.87
C PRO A 390 -5.69 26.63 14.72
N PHE A 391 -5.71 25.80 15.77
CA PHE A 391 -6.17 24.40 15.71
C PHE A 391 -7.58 24.22 15.11
N GLN A 392 -8.53 25.10 15.38
CA GLN A 392 -9.85 25.01 14.77
C GLN A 392 -9.80 25.15 13.24
N ARG A 393 -8.96 26.06 12.73
CA ARG A 393 -8.75 26.23 11.27
C ARG A 393 -8.06 25.02 10.67
N LEU A 394 -7.05 24.48 11.36
CA LEU A 394 -6.33 23.28 10.92
C LEU A 394 -7.27 22.07 10.86
N LEU A 395 -8.09 21.88 11.90
CA LEU A 395 -9.08 20.82 11.98
C LEU A 395 -10.15 20.92 10.89
N ASN A 396 -10.64 22.12 10.57
CA ASN A 396 -11.61 22.30 9.49
C ASN A 396 -11.01 21.88 8.14
N ARG A 397 -9.76 22.29 7.86
CA ARG A 397 -9.03 21.86 6.64
C ARG A 397 -8.88 20.34 6.57
N ILE A 398 -8.59 19.69 7.70
CA ILE A 398 -8.50 18.24 7.78
C ILE A 398 -9.86 17.60 7.49
N LYS A 399 -10.94 18.07 8.11
CA LYS A 399 -12.29 17.49 7.91
C LYS A 399 -12.80 17.65 6.48
N GLU A 400 -12.36 18.70 5.80
CA GLU A 400 -12.65 18.96 4.38
C GLU A 400 -11.77 18.16 3.43
N SER A 401 -10.69 17.52 3.91
CA SER A 401 -9.81 16.72 3.03
C SER A 401 -10.51 15.43 2.60
N GLY A 402 -10.31 15.06 1.33
CA GLY A 402 -10.86 13.81 0.80
C GLY A 402 -10.25 12.61 1.52
N GLN A 403 -8.97 12.72 1.89
CA GLN A 403 -8.29 11.75 2.71
C GLN A 403 -9.04 11.46 4.02
N HIS A 404 -9.34 12.46 4.87
CA HIS A 404 -10.05 12.25 6.14
C HIS A 404 -11.44 11.62 5.95
N GLN A 405 -12.15 12.03 4.90
CA GLN A 405 -13.49 11.51 4.58
C GLN A 405 -13.46 10.03 4.14
N HIS A 406 -12.33 9.56 3.59
CA HIS A 406 -12.19 8.26 2.95
C HIS A 406 -10.98 7.43 3.43
N GLN A 407 -10.48 7.66 4.65
CA GLN A 407 -9.28 7.00 5.20
C GLN A 407 -9.37 5.46 5.23
N LEU A 408 -10.56 4.87 5.22
CA LEU A 408 -10.78 3.43 5.35
C LEU A 408 -11.57 2.85 4.17
N PRO A 409 -11.01 2.83 2.95
CA PRO A 409 -11.65 2.12 1.86
C PRO A 409 -11.67 0.61 2.16
N LEU A 410 -12.70 -0.07 1.68
CA LEU A 410 -12.90 -1.50 1.91
C LEU A 410 -11.68 -2.30 1.44
N SER A 411 -11.10 -3.14 2.31
CA SER A 411 -10.06 -4.09 1.93
C SER A 411 -10.70 -5.45 1.67
N LEU A 412 -10.21 -6.16 0.66
CA LEU A 412 -10.57 -7.53 0.38
C LEU A 412 -9.32 -8.39 0.41
N PRO A 413 -9.31 -9.51 1.16
CA PRO A 413 -8.16 -10.39 1.21
C PRO A 413 -7.59 -10.65 -0.18
N LEU A 414 -6.36 -10.18 -0.39
CA LEU A 414 -5.63 -10.33 -1.64
C LEU A 414 -4.71 -11.52 -1.47
N LEU A 415 -5.08 -12.65 -2.06
CA LEU A 415 -4.29 -13.87 -2.03
C LEU A 415 -3.65 -14.07 -3.40
N SER A 416 -2.49 -13.45 -3.61
CA SER A 416 -1.74 -13.55 -4.87
C SER A 416 -0.43 -14.31 -4.65
N PRO A 417 -0.06 -15.28 -5.52
CA PRO A 417 1.28 -15.85 -5.58
C PRO A 417 2.31 -14.98 -6.29
N SER A 418 1.87 -13.91 -6.94
CA SER A 418 2.78 -12.94 -7.57
C SER A 418 3.44 -12.04 -6.55
N SER A 419 4.67 -11.66 -6.84
CA SER A 419 5.39 -10.59 -6.15
C SER A 419 5.29 -9.29 -6.92
N LEU A 420 5.34 -8.18 -6.21
CA LEU A 420 5.44 -6.85 -6.82
C LEU A 420 6.69 -6.16 -6.30
N LEU A 421 7.41 -5.49 -7.20
CA LEU A 421 8.60 -4.71 -6.90
C LEU A 421 8.35 -3.24 -7.22
N HIS A 422 8.39 -2.41 -6.19
CA HIS A 422 8.24 -0.96 -6.33
C HIS A 422 9.61 -0.31 -6.21
N PHE A 423 10.07 0.29 -7.31
CA PHE A 423 11.30 1.08 -7.36
C PHE A 423 10.94 2.55 -7.16
N ARG A 424 11.41 3.15 -6.07
CA ARG A 424 11.11 4.56 -5.75
C ARG A 424 12.40 5.34 -5.61
N HIS A 425 12.55 6.37 -6.44
CA HIS A 425 13.64 7.33 -6.30
C HIS A 425 13.47 8.12 -5.00
N VAL A 426 14.47 8.09 -4.12
CA VAL A 426 14.45 8.82 -2.84
C VAL A 426 15.34 10.06 -2.92
N SER A 427 16.53 9.92 -3.51
CA SER A 427 17.45 11.01 -3.81
C SER A 427 18.25 10.65 -5.07
N ASP A 428 19.09 11.58 -5.56
CA ASP A 428 19.94 11.33 -6.74
C ASP A 428 20.92 10.16 -6.55
N THR A 429 21.17 9.72 -5.30
CA THR A 429 22.07 8.60 -4.98
C THR A 429 21.35 7.43 -4.31
N GLN A 430 20.03 7.48 -4.11
CA GLN A 430 19.31 6.45 -3.37
C GLN A 430 18.02 6.01 -4.06
N LEU A 431 17.91 4.68 -4.20
CA LEU A 431 16.73 3.99 -4.70
C LEU A 431 16.13 3.11 -3.60
N ALA A 432 14.86 3.34 -3.25
CA ALA A 432 14.10 2.42 -2.41
C ALA A 432 13.50 1.31 -3.27
N ILE A 433 13.61 0.07 -2.81
CA ILE A 433 13.06 -1.10 -3.49
C ILE A 433 12.18 -1.84 -2.50
N SER A 434 10.87 -1.76 -2.72
CA SER A 434 9.87 -2.40 -1.88
C SER A 434 9.35 -3.67 -2.55
N LYS A 435 9.46 -4.81 -1.87
CA LYS A 435 8.94 -6.11 -2.30
C LYS A 435 7.64 -6.40 -1.57
N TYR A 436 6.63 -6.79 -2.33
CA TYR A 436 5.36 -7.25 -1.82
C TYR A 436 5.15 -8.70 -2.19
N GLY A 437 4.53 -9.46 -1.28
CA GLY A 437 4.38 -10.89 -1.44
C GLY A 437 3.54 -11.51 -0.32
N GLN A 438 3.51 -12.84 -0.34
CA GLN A 438 2.73 -13.64 0.60
C GLN A 438 3.32 -13.59 2.01
N THR A 439 2.44 -13.50 3.01
CA THR A 439 2.79 -13.54 4.43
C THR A 439 1.92 -14.54 5.18
N PHE A 440 2.48 -15.06 6.28
CA PHE A 440 1.82 -15.91 7.27
C PHE A 440 2.05 -15.30 8.65
N SER A 441 1.07 -15.46 9.54
CA SER A 441 1.07 -14.92 10.88
C SER A 441 0.51 -15.90 11.90
N ARG A 442 0.92 -15.71 13.17
CA ARG A 442 0.38 -16.46 14.32
C ARG A 442 -1.01 -15.98 14.75
N SER A 443 -1.50 -14.87 14.21
CA SER A 443 -2.88 -14.37 14.43
C SER A 443 -3.96 -15.20 13.71
N ALA A 444 -3.59 -16.09 12.78
CA ALA A 444 -4.52 -16.79 11.90
C ALA A 444 -5.43 -17.79 12.63
N VAL A 445 -6.75 -17.57 12.62
CA VAL A 445 -7.73 -18.51 13.21
C VAL A 445 -7.97 -19.75 12.34
N SER A 446 -7.71 -19.67 11.03
CA SER A 446 -7.93 -20.76 10.07
C SER A 446 -6.63 -21.44 9.66
N LYS A 447 -6.33 -22.58 10.30
CA LYS A 447 -5.22 -23.47 9.92
C LYS A 447 -5.50 -24.09 8.54
N GLY A 448 -4.62 -23.87 7.55
CA GLY A 448 -4.59 -24.68 6.32
C GLY A 448 -4.41 -23.97 4.97
N ALA A 449 -4.38 -22.64 4.90
CA ALA A 449 -4.07 -21.94 3.64
C ALA A 449 -2.55 -21.82 3.43
N LYS A 450 -2.07 -21.97 2.18
CA LYS A 450 -0.66 -21.71 1.80
C LYS A 450 -0.30 -20.21 1.76
N VAL A 451 -1.23 -19.31 2.11
CA VAL A 451 -1.09 -17.85 2.10
C VAL A 451 -2.14 -17.31 3.05
N GLU A 452 -1.77 -16.47 4.00
CA GLU A 452 -2.74 -15.81 4.87
C GLU A 452 -3.10 -14.41 4.36
N SER A 453 -2.09 -13.68 3.87
CA SER A 453 -2.25 -12.34 3.35
C SER A 453 -1.14 -11.96 2.35
N TRP A 454 -1.31 -10.83 1.67
CA TRP A 454 -0.30 -10.26 0.77
C TRP A 454 0.09 -8.87 1.30
N ASN A 455 1.34 -8.71 1.68
CA ASN A 455 1.86 -7.52 2.36
C ASN A 455 3.21 -7.08 1.78
N MET A 456 3.67 -5.90 2.18
CA MET A 456 5.06 -5.51 1.96
C MET A 456 5.95 -6.34 2.88
N VAL A 457 6.82 -7.16 2.30
CA VAL A 457 7.67 -8.11 3.04
C VAL A 457 9.06 -7.56 3.30
N SER A 458 9.54 -6.64 2.46
CA SER A 458 10.82 -5.99 2.64
C SER A 458 10.86 -4.66 1.90
N GLN A 459 11.57 -3.68 2.45
CA GLN A 459 12.00 -2.50 1.74
C GLN A 459 13.49 -2.31 1.99
N GLN A 460 14.25 -2.13 0.92
CA GLN A 460 15.68 -1.93 0.98
C GLN A 460 16.06 -0.62 0.28
N MET A 461 17.03 0.08 0.88
CA MET A 461 17.64 1.25 0.28
C MET A 461 18.91 0.79 -0.43
N VAL A 462 19.01 1.12 -1.71
CA VAL A 462 20.19 0.85 -2.53
C VAL A 462 20.86 2.17 -2.83
N GLU A 463 22.11 2.31 -2.40
CA GLU A 463 22.98 3.38 -2.86
C GLU A 463 23.31 3.13 -4.34
N ILE A 464 23.11 4.15 -5.15
CA ILE A 464 23.46 4.13 -6.57
C ILE A 464 24.58 5.15 -6.83
N PRO A 465 25.52 4.87 -7.73
CA PRO A 465 26.63 5.77 -8.05
C PRO A 465 26.13 7.18 -8.38
N ASN A 466 26.75 8.22 -7.82
CA ASN A 466 26.28 9.59 -8.02
C ASN A 466 26.23 9.93 -9.53
N PRO A 467 25.05 10.22 -10.10
CA PRO A 467 24.91 10.54 -11.52
C PRO A 467 25.56 11.89 -11.90
N GLU A 468 25.95 12.72 -10.91
CA GLU A 468 26.40 14.11 -11.07
C GLU A 468 25.35 15.01 -11.76
N GLY A 469 24.07 14.71 -11.54
CA GLY A 469 22.94 15.42 -12.11
C GLY A 469 21.61 14.78 -11.69
N ARG A 470 20.49 15.33 -12.15
CA ARG A 470 19.18 14.79 -11.83
C ARG A 470 18.92 13.52 -12.63
N LEU A 471 18.77 12.37 -11.96
CA LEU A 471 18.46 11.09 -12.59
C LEU A 471 16.96 10.92 -12.83
N THR A 472 16.60 10.32 -13.96
CA THR A 472 15.23 9.98 -14.36
C THR A 472 15.24 8.59 -14.99
N TRP A 473 14.70 7.58 -14.33
CA TRP A 473 14.56 6.23 -14.89
C TRP A 473 13.59 6.21 -16.08
N LEU A 474 13.94 5.52 -17.16
CA LEU A 474 13.20 5.46 -18.42
C LEU A 474 12.61 4.08 -18.71
N ALA A 475 13.32 3.01 -18.33
CA ALA A 475 12.86 1.63 -18.49
C ALA A 475 13.40 0.75 -17.35
N THR A 476 12.68 -0.33 -17.04
CA THR A 476 13.16 -1.44 -16.21
C THR A 476 12.68 -2.76 -16.79
N SER A 477 13.51 -3.80 -16.73
CA SER A 477 13.12 -5.15 -17.14
C SER A 477 13.82 -6.20 -16.29
N LYS A 478 13.13 -7.31 -16.00
CA LYS A 478 13.75 -8.52 -15.47
C LYS A 478 14.45 -9.22 -16.63
N ILE A 479 15.77 -9.34 -16.56
CA ILE A 479 16.61 -9.87 -17.64
C ILE A 479 17.16 -11.26 -17.36
N ASP A 480 17.07 -11.72 -16.11
CA ASP A 480 17.40 -13.08 -15.67
C ASP A 480 16.53 -13.49 -14.45
N SER A 481 16.77 -14.65 -13.83
CA SER A 481 15.98 -15.20 -12.72
C SER A 481 15.79 -14.25 -11.53
N ASP A 482 16.78 -13.41 -11.27
CA ASP A 482 16.85 -12.49 -10.13
C ASP A 482 17.50 -11.15 -10.50
N ILE A 483 17.89 -10.93 -11.76
CA ILE A 483 18.54 -9.70 -12.21
C ILE A 483 17.55 -8.80 -12.95
N TYR A 484 17.46 -7.56 -12.47
CA TYR A 484 16.65 -6.48 -13.02
C TYR A 484 17.59 -5.40 -13.55
N PHE A 485 17.27 -4.87 -14.72
CA PHE A 485 18.09 -3.87 -15.37
C PHE A 485 17.31 -2.60 -15.61
N LEU A 486 17.80 -1.50 -15.05
CA LEU A 486 17.21 -0.18 -15.15
C LEU A 486 18.03 0.68 -16.11
N VAL A 487 17.32 1.45 -16.93
CA VAL A 487 17.91 2.45 -17.83
C VAL A 487 17.33 3.79 -17.46
N GLY A 488 18.18 4.75 -17.12
CA GLY A 488 17.83 6.12 -16.78
C GLY A 488 18.52 7.14 -17.65
N LYS A 489 18.15 8.40 -17.44
CA LYS A 489 18.69 9.60 -18.06
C LYS A 489 19.14 10.56 -16.96
N VAL A 490 20.33 11.13 -17.13
CA VAL A 490 20.88 12.15 -16.23
C VAL A 490 20.82 13.53 -16.89
N ASP A 491 20.34 14.52 -16.14
CA ASP A 491 20.36 15.95 -16.50
C ASP A 491 21.43 16.69 -15.67
N ARG A 492 22.54 17.08 -16.30
CA ARG A 492 23.67 17.78 -15.65
C ARG A 492 23.59 19.28 -15.95
N GLN A 493 23.48 20.13 -14.93
CA GLN A 493 23.28 21.59 -15.08
C GLN A 493 24.44 22.36 -15.75
N ARG A 494 25.62 21.73 -15.98
CA ARG A 494 26.85 22.42 -16.43
C ARG A 494 27.69 21.69 -17.49
N ALA A 495 27.27 20.51 -17.97
CA ALA A 495 28.03 19.75 -18.95
C ALA A 495 27.17 19.48 -20.20
N THR A 496 27.79 19.66 -21.37
CA THR A 496 27.16 19.52 -22.69
C THR A 496 26.77 18.07 -22.99
N GLY A 497 25.68 17.56 -22.40
CA GLY A 497 25.16 16.22 -22.75
C GLY A 497 24.21 15.61 -21.71
N GLN A 498 23.14 14.98 -22.21
CA GLN A 498 22.39 13.97 -21.45
C GLN A 498 23.12 12.62 -21.54
N LEU A 499 23.23 11.91 -20.43
CA LEU A 499 23.86 10.57 -20.35
C LEU A 499 22.79 9.50 -20.10
N ALA A 500 22.95 8.34 -20.72
CA ALA A 500 22.22 7.14 -20.29
C ALA A 500 22.92 6.54 -19.09
N TYR A 501 22.12 6.15 -18.11
CA TYR A 501 22.56 5.63 -16.84
C TYR A 501 22.02 4.20 -16.71
N HIS A 502 22.89 3.23 -16.56
CA HIS A 502 22.50 1.82 -16.45
C HIS A 502 22.81 1.26 -15.07
N LEU A 503 21.88 0.47 -14.56
CA LEU A 503 21.99 -0.16 -13.26
C LEU A 503 21.40 -1.56 -13.33
N GLY A 504 22.24 -2.56 -13.09
CA GLY A 504 21.82 -3.93 -12.86
C GLY A 504 21.70 -4.20 -11.36
N LEU A 505 20.55 -4.74 -10.96
CA LEU A 505 20.22 -5.07 -9.58
C LEU A 505 19.85 -6.54 -9.49
N ARG A 506 20.54 -7.29 -8.63
CA ARG A 506 20.12 -8.63 -8.23
C ARG A 506 19.19 -8.51 -7.03
N ILE A 507 17.98 -9.06 -7.15
CA ILE A 507 16.96 -9.02 -6.10
C ILE A 507 16.65 -10.46 -5.69
N THR A 508 17.05 -10.81 -4.48
CA THR A 508 16.85 -12.13 -3.88
C THR A 508 15.95 -12.04 -2.65
N ASP A 509 15.61 -13.18 -2.04
CA ASP A 509 14.94 -13.18 -0.73
C ASP A 509 15.84 -12.61 0.38
N SER A 510 17.17 -12.70 0.22
CA SER A 510 18.15 -12.21 1.20
C SER A 510 18.48 -10.72 1.10
N GLY A 511 18.19 -10.06 -0.03
CA GLY A 511 18.82 -8.77 -0.29
C GLY A 511 18.63 -8.25 -1.71
N VAL A 512 18.89 -6.95 -1.86
CA VAL A 512 19.18 -6.32 -3.14
C VAL A 512 20.68 -6.00 -3.22
N GLU A 513 21.30 -6.37 -4.34
CA GLU A 513 22.70 -6.12 -4.64
C GLU A 513 22.81 -5.39 -5.98
N GLN A 514 23.65 -4.36 -6.05
CA GLN A 514 24.06 -3.80 -7.33
C GLN A 514 25.08 -4.75 -7.98
N VAL A 515 24.72 -5.34 -9.12
CA VAL A 515 25.61 -6.23 -9.86
C VAL A 515 26.34 -5.53 -10.99
N SER A 516 25.72 -4.52 -11.61
CA SER A 516 26.33 -3.81 -12.73
C SER A 516 26.00 -2.32 -12.70
N PHE A 517 26.92 -1.50 -13.21
CA PHE A 517 26.74 -0.07 -13.36
C PHE A 517 27.50 0.44 -14.59
N HIS A 518 26.89 1.38 -15.32
CA HIS A 518 27.51 2.03 -16.46
C HIS A 518 26.93 3.43 -16.68
N ASP A 519 27.82 4.42 -16.83
CA ASP A 519 27.49 5.82 -17.09
C ASP A 519 28.22 6.35 -18.33
N SER A 520 28.23 5.61 -19.43
CA SER A 520 28.89 6.09 -20.66
C SER A 520 28.20 7.29 -21.32
N GLU A 521 29.03 8.09 -22.01
CA GLU A 521 28.71 9.23 -22.86
C GLU A 521 27.67 8.95 -23.95
N ASP A 522 26.39 9.14 -23.64
CA ASP A 522 25.34 9.41 -24.64
C ASP A 522 25.25 10.90 -25.03
N ALA A 523 26.32 11.66 -24.73
CA ALA A 523 26.46 13.12 -24.81
C ALA A 523 25.77 13.74 -26.04
N ASN A 524 24.47 14.04 -25.91
CA ASN A 524 23.78 14.92 -26.83
C ASN A 524 22.50 15.47 -26.19
N GLU A 525 22.57 16.70 -25.69
CA GLU A 525 21.49 17.43 -24.99
C GLU A 525 20.16 17.55 -25.75
N SER A 526 20.19 17.38 -27.08
CA SER A 526 19.06 17.63 -27.97
C SER A 526 18.21 16.41 -28.31
N TRP A 527 18.52 15.22 -27.77
CA TRP A 527 17.72 14.01 -27.99
C TRP A 527 16.78 13.73 -26.81
N LEU A 528 15.58 13.26 -27.12
CA LEU A 528 14.60 12.75 -26.18
C LEU A 528 14.60 11.22 -26.23
N ALA A 529 14.38 10.60 -25.06
CA ALA A 529 14.20 9.15 -24.96
C ALA A 529 12.86 8.75 -25.57
N GLY A 530 12.89 7.73 -26.43
CA GLY A 530 11.72 6.96 -26.83
C GLY A 530 11.69 5.61 -26.11
N ASP A 531 11.14 4.59 -26.77
CA ASP A 531 11.00 3.25 -26.19
C ASP A 531 12.34 2.52 -26.04
N ILE A 532 12.42 1.67 -25.03
CA ILE A 532 13.55 0.77 -24.78
C ILE A 532 13.01 -0.65 -24.68
N HIS A 533 13.55 -1.55 -25.50
CA HIS A 533 13.12 -2.94 -25.56
C HIS A 533 14.29 -3.89 -25.35
N TYR A 534 14.06 -4.93 -24.57
CA TYR A 534 14.98 -6.05 -24.41
C TYR A 534 14.52 -7.19 -25.32
N GLY A 535 15.47 -7.98 -25.83
CA GLY A 535 15.15 -9.13 -26.64
C GLY A 535 16.38 -9.90 -27.09
N ARG A 536 16.15 -11.11 -27.59
CA ARG A 536 17.19 -11.93 -28.23
C ARG A 536 17.06 -11.75 -29.74
N LEU A 537 17.69 -10.71 -30.29
CA LEU A 537 17.44 -10.23 -31.65
C LEU A 537 18.40 -10.81 -32.71
N CYS A 538 19.33 -11.69 -32.32
CA CYS A 538 20.28 -12.32 -33.23
C CYS A 538 20.20 -13.84 -33.20
N ALA A 539 19.90 -14.45 -34.35
CA ALA A 539 19.85 -15.89 -34.49
C ALA A 539 21.25 -16.50 -34.27
N GLY A 540 21.33 -17.56 -33.46
CA GLY A 540 22.59 -18.24 -33.13
C GLY A 540 23.48 -17.51 -32.12
N SER A 541 22.99 -16.42 -31.52
CA SER A 541 23.60 -15.80 -30.34
C SER A 541 22.74 -16.04 -29.10
N ASP A 542 23.37 -16.43 -28.01
CA ASP A 542 22.72 -16.57 -26.71
C ASP A 542 22.71 -15.26 -25.91
N THR A 543 23.35 -14.20 -26.43
CA THR A 543 23.45 -12.92 -25.70
C THR A 543 22.15 -12.14 -25.78
N LEU A 544 21.68 -11.68 -24.61
CA LEU A 544 20.58 -10.76 -24.51
C LEU A 544 20.99 -9.40 -25.10
N SER A 545 20.05 -8.71 -25.72
CA SER A 545 20.26 -7.37 -26.26
C SER A 545 19.18 -6.39 -25.81
N MET A 546 19.50 -5.12 -25.94
CA MET A 546 18.62 -4.00 -25.68
C MET A 546 18.71 -3.02 -26.85
N VAL A 547 17.55 -2.62 -27.36
CA VAL A 547 17.41 -1.55 -28.36
C VAL A 547 16.89 -0.32 -27.66
N LYS A 548 17.64 0.78 -27.75
CA LYS A 548 17.20 2.10 -27.29
C LYS A 548 16.85 2.96 -28.48
N PHE A 549 15.67 3.58 -28.42
CA PHE A 549 15.25 4.55 -29.40
C PHE A 549 15.33 5.97 -28.83
N TRP A 550 15.95 6.87 -29.58
CA TRP A 550 16.10 8.29 -29.27
C TRP A 550 15.62 9.12 -30.45
N TYR A 551 15.12 10.34 -30.19
CA TYR A 551 14.73 11.25 -31.28
C TYR A 551 14.98 12.74 -30.98
N ARG A 552 15.10 13.56 -32.02
CA ARG A 552 15.05 15.04 -31.91
C ARG A 552 13.74 15.56 -32.48
N GLN A 553 13.08 16.46 -31.76
CA GLN A 553 11.89 17.18 -32.24
C GLN A 553 12.19 18.28 -33.28
N SER A 554 13.45 18.42 -33.72
CA SER A 554 13.84 19.37 -34.76
C SER A 554 13.16 19.08 -36.10
N THR A 555 13.13 20.05 -37.01
CA THR A 555 12.76 19.82 -38.41
C THR A 555 14.04 19.81 -39.28
N PRO A 556 14.34 18.75 -40.04
CA PRO A 556 13.61 17.48 -40.09
C PRO A 556 13.74 16.69 -38.78
N TRP A 557 12.72 15.88 -38.49
CA TRP A 557 12.74 14.95 -37.37
C TRP A 557 13.87 13.95 -37.56
N LYS A 558 14.60 13.64 -36.48
CA LYS A 558 15.77 12.74 -36.56
C LYS A 558 15.63 11.59 -35.56
N PRO A 559 15.67 10.33 -36.02
CA PRO A 559 15.79 9.15 -35.16
C PRO A 559 17.26 8.82 -34.86
N LYS A 560 17.48 8.11 -33.75
CA LYS A 560 18.73 7.44 -33.41
C LYS A 560 18.37 6.15 -32.68
N PHE A 561 18.86 5.04 -33.21
CA PHE A 561 18.71 3.73 -32.57
C PHE A 561 20.08 3.27 -32.10
N GLU A 562 20.09 2.62 -30.94
CA GLU A 562 21.30 2.07 -30.36
C GLU A 562 21.04 0.64 -29.94
N LEU A 563 21.96 -0.24 -30.34
CA LEU A 563 21.97 -1.62 -29.90
C LEU A 563 23.00 -1.79 -28.78
N TRP A 564 22.59 -2.46 -27.72
CA TRP A 564 23.40 -2.78 -26.56
C TRP A 564 23.33 -4.28 -26.29
N THR A 565 24.45 -4.93 -25.98
CA THR A 565 24.49 -6.39 -25.75
C THR A 565 25.18 -6.75 -24.43
N PHE A 566 24.72 -7.83 -23.81
CA PHE A 566 25.27 -8.40 -22.57
C PHE A 566 26.27 -9.53 -22.91
N ASP A 567 27.45 -9.14 -23.40
CA ASP A 567 28.43 -10.09 -23.99
C ASP A 567 29.05 -11.05 -22.98
N GLN A 568 29.19 -10.60 -21.73
CA GLN A 568 29.84 -11.34 -20.64
C GLN A 568 28.81 -11.83 -19.61
N GLY A 569 27.56 -12.00 -20.03
CA GLY A 569 26.44 -12.29 -19.13
C GLY A 569 25.74 -11.02 -18.65
N VAL A 570 24.64 -11.21 -17.92
CA VAL A 570 23.74 -10.13 -17.46
C VAL A 570 24.23 -9.40 -16.20
N GLU A 571 25.28 -9.91 -15.56
CA GLU A 571 25.92 -9.31 -14.38
C GLU A 571 26.91 -8.21 -14.75
N GLU A 572 27.39 -8.19 -15.99
CA GLU A 572 28.29 -7.17 -16.49
C GLU A 572 27.51 -6.07 -17.22
N PRO A 573 28.01 -4.82 -17.20
CA PRO A 573 27.45 -3.73 -17.99
C PRO A 573 27.24 -4.08 -19.47
N PRO A 574 26.09 -3.71 -20.07
CA PRO A 574 25.89 -3.91 -21.49
C PRO A 574 26.83 -3.00 -22.27
N THR A 575 27.34 -3.51 -23.38
CA THR A 575 28.23 -2.76 -24.26
C THR A 575 27.46 -2.24 -25.46
N ARG A 576 27.61 -0.94 -25.77
CA ARG A 576 27.05 -0.37 -26.99
C ARG A 576 27.72 -0.95 -28.23
N ARG A 577 26.92 -1.43 -29.18
CA ARG A 577 27.39 -1.85 -30.49
C ARG A 577 27.34 -0.68 -31.46
N SER A 578 28.44 -0.44 -32.16
CA SER A 578 28.49 0.51 -33.26
C SER A 578 27.85 -0.13 -34.48
N VAL A 579 26.55 0.11 -34.67
CA VAL A 579 25.76 -0.43 -35.76
C VAL A 579 25.00 0.72 -36.43
N ALA A 580 25.16 0.85 -37.75
CA ALA A 580 24.36 1.78 -38.52
C ALA A 580 22.96 1.18 -38.72
N TRP A 581 21.94 1.82 -38.14
CA TRP A 581 20.57 1.31 -38.26
C TRP A 581 20.06 1.48 -39.70
N PRO A 582 19.70 0.40 -40.41
CA PRO A 582 19.23 0.50 -41.78
C PRO A 582 17.79 1.03 -41.81
N ASN A 583 17.53 1.97 -42.72
CA ASN A 583 16.21 2.55 -42.98
C ASN A 583 15.48 3.02 -41.70
N PRO A 584 16.08 3.94 -40.91
CA PRO A 584 15.40 4.44 -39.74
C PRO A 584 14.11 5.18 -40.17
N PRO A 585 13.02 5.08 -39.39
CA PRO A 585 11.75 5.71 -39.73
C PRO A 585 11.92 7.22 -39.96
N SER A 586 11.10 7.79 -40.83
CA SER A 586 11.10 9.24 -41.13
C SER A 586 10.37 10.08 -40.07
N SER A 587 9.62 9.41 -39.19
CA SER A 587 8.86 10.02 -38.09
C SER A 587 8.93 9.14 -36.83
N ALA A 588 8.44 9.67 -35.71
CA ALA A 588 8.43 8.91 -34.47
C ALA A 588 7.52 7.67 -34.58
N PRO A 589 8.03 6.48 -34.22
CA PRO A 589 7.19 5.29 -34.14
C PRO A 589 6.13 5.48 -33.06
N TYR A 590 4.90 5.09 -33.37
CA TYR A 590 3.80 5.10 -32.43
C TYR A 590 3.59 3.75 -31.74
N ALA A 591 4.23 2.70 -32.25
CA ALA A 591 4.33 1.39 -31.63
C ALA A 591 5.71 0.79 -31.91
N SER A 592 6.29 0.16 -30.91
CA SER A 592 7.50 -0.65 -31.05
C SER A 592 7.47 -1.84 -30.09
N PHE A 593 8.01 -2.99 -30.50
CA PHE A 593 8.05 -4.21 -29.70
C PHE A 593 9.02 -5.24 -30.29
N CYS A 594 9.49 -6.17 -29.44
CA CYS A 594 10.19 -7.39 -29.86
C CYS A 594 9.20 -8.54 -29.96
N THR A 595 9.26 -9.32 -31.03
CA THR A 595 8.45 -10.55 -31.17
C THR A 595 9.10 -11.52 -32.15
N LYS A 596 8.86 -12.82 -32.00
CA LYS A 596 9.19 -13.78 -33.07
C LYS A 596 8.24 -13.56 -34.25
N LEU A 597 8.70 -13.75 -35.49
CA LEU A 597 7.86 -13.63 -36.69
C LEU A 597 7.30 -14.98 -37.15
N GLU A 598 7.96 -16.06 -36.75
CA GLU A 598 7.44 -17.42 -36.79
C GLU A 598 7.69 -18.13 -35.46
N PRO A 599 6.83 -19.08 -35.03
CA PRO A 599 7.03 -19.81 -33.75
C PRO A 599 8.40 -20.49 -33.63
N MET A 600 8.98 -20.88 -34.76
CA MET A 600 10.26 -21.59 -34.84
C MET A 600 11.47 -20.67 -35.00
N ASP A 601 11.28 -19.34 -35.06
CA ASP A 601 12.40 -18.42 -35.19
C ASP A 601 13.35 -18.57 -33.99
N ALA A 602 14.64 -18.66 -34.30
CA ALA A 602 15.71 -18.75 -33.31
C ALA A 602 15.90 -17.43 -32.52
N SER A 603 15.42 -16.31 -33.07
CA SER A 603 15.52 -14.98 -32.49
C SER A 603 14.23 -14.18 -32.68
N GLU A 604 14.08 -13.13 -31.90
CA GLU A 604 13.03 -12.13 -32.06
C GLU A 604 13.42 -11.12 -33.14
N THR A 605 12.42 -10.45 -33.70
CA THR A 605 12.55 -9.29 -34.58
C THR A 605 12.05 -8.06 -33.83
N TYR A 606 12.81 -6.98 -33.93
CA TYR A 606 12.38 -5.67 -33.43
C TYR A 606 11.51 -4.98 -34.49
N VAL A 607 10.27 -4.68 -34.13
CA VAL A 607 9.27 -4.11 -35.03
C VAL A 607 8.97 -2.68 -34.61
N THR A 608 8.96 -1.75 -35.56
CA THR A 608 8.48 -0.37 -35.35
C THR A 608 7.41 0.00 -36.35
N CYS A 609 6.38 0.72 -35.90
CA CYS A 609 5.33 1.28 -36.74
C CYS A 609 5.36 2.81 -36.65
N SER A 610 5.56 3.49 -37.77
CA SER A 610 5.57 4.95 -37.88
C SER A 610 4.61 5.45 -38.97
N VAL A 611 4.39 6.77 -39.06
CA VAL A 611 3.56 7.37 -40.14
C VAL A 611 4.45 8.19 -41.07
N SER A 612 4.46 7.88 -42.37
CA SER A 612 5.17 8.66 -43.40
C SER A 612 4.23 8.91 -44.57
N ASP A 613 4.11 10.16 -45.02
CA ASP A 613 3.29 10.55 -46.19
C ASP A 613 1.87 9.94 -46.21
N ALA A 614 1.18 9.99 -45.05
CA ALA A 614 -0.14 9.39 -44.85
C ALA A 614 -0.21 7.87 -45.06
N LYS A 615 0.91 7.16 -44.90
CA LYS A 615 0.99 5.71 -44.84
C LYS A 615 1.53 5.25 -43.49
N THR A 616 1.12 4.07 -43.07
CA THR A 616 1.81 3.38 -41.97
C THR A 616 3.03 2.69 -42.55
N VAL A 617 4.18 2.92 -41.93
CA VAL A 617 5.46 2.31 -42.29
C VAL A 617 5.83 1.32 -41.20
N TRP A 618 5.90 0.05 -41.57
CA TRP A 618 6.36 -1.04 -40.71
C TRP A 618 7.82 -1.31 -41.01
N THR A 619 8.67 -1.35 -39.99
CA THR A 619 10.08 -1.70 -40.12
C THR A 619 10.37 -2.90 -39.24
N PHE A 620 10.86 -3.97 -39.85
CA PHE A 620 11.23 -5.24 -39.21
C PHE A 620 12.75 -5.34 -39.20
N THR A 621 13.36 -5.24 -38.02
CA THR A 621 14.81 -5.29 -37.85
C THR A 621 15.23 -6.56 -37.09
N SER A 622 16.04 -7.38 -37.72
CA SER A 622 16.73 -8.53 -37.12
C SER A 622 18.24 -8.35 -37.20
N PHE A 623 19.00 -9.17 -36.48
CA PHE A 623 20.46 -9.10 -36.48
C PHE A 623 21.10 -10.44 -36.83
N SER A 624 22.24 -10.37 -37.49
CA SER A 624 23.08 -11.50 -37.85
C SER A 624 24.55 -11.23 -37.47
N ASP A 625 25.39 -12.25 -37.62
CA ASP A 625 26.83 -12.19 -37.32
C ASP A 625 27.14 -11.73 -35.90
N ASN A 626 26.44 -12.29 -34.91
CA ASN A 626 26.53 -11.89 -33.51
C ASN A 626 26.35 -10.37 -33.32
N TYR A 627 25.22 -9.86 -33.80
CA TYR A 627 24.81 -8.46 -33.71
C TYR A 627 25.64 -7.45 -34.52
N ARG A 628 26.51 -7.90 -35.44
CA ARG A 628 27.32 -7.01 -36.29
C ARG A 628 26.56 -6.49 -37.51
N THR A 629 25.63 -7.28 -38.02
CA THR A 629 24.96 -6.99 -39.30
C THR A 629 23.45 -6.88 -39.08
N PRO A 630 22.87 -5.66 -39.07
CA PRO A 630 21.44 -5.46 -38.99
C PRO A 630 20.78 -5.71 -40.35
N ASN A 631 19.68 -6.48 -40.36
CA ASN A 631 18.86 -6.73 -41.52
C ASN A 631 17.48 -6.09 -41.28
N SER A 632 17.17 -5.03 -42.03
CA SER A 632 15.92 -4.29 -41.90
C SER A 632 15.11 -4.35 -43.19
N GLN A 633 13.82 -4.65 -43.05
CA GLN A 633 12.85 -4.60 -44.14
C GLN A 633 11.74 -3.63 -43.77
N THR A 634 11.34 -2.80 -44.74
CA THR A 634 10.32 -1.77 -44.55
C THR A 634 9.16 -2.01 -45.49
N PHE A 635 7.94 -1.90 -44.97
CA PHE A 635 6.70 -2.07 -45.71
C PHE A 635 5.77 -0.88 -45.47
N GLU A 636 5.20 -0.36 -46.55
CA GLU A 636 4.21 0.70 -46.49
C GLU A 636 2.80 0.12 -46.59
N GLU A 637 1.91 0.62 -45.75
CA GLU A 637 0.50 0.25 -45.71
C GLU A 637 -0.36 1.52 -45.85
N ASP A 638 -1.30 1.49 -46.80
CA ASP A 638 -2.18 2.61 -47.15
C ASP A 638 -3.35 2.77 -46.16
N ILE A 639 -3.05 2.85 -44.87
CA ILE A 639 -4.05 3.07 -43.81
C ILE A 639 -3.99 4.47 -43.19
N GLY A 640 -2.85 5.17 -43.27
CA GLY A 640 -2.70 6.59 -42.88
C GLY A 640 -3.10 6.99 -41.46
N GLU A 641 -3.64 6.07 -40.68
CA GLU A 641 -4.13 6.23 -39.32
C GLU A 641 -3.15 5.59 -38.32
N ARG A 642 -2.98 6.23 -37.17
CA ARG A 642 -2.20 5.71 -36.05
C ARG A 642 -3.08 4.78 -35.21
N ALA A 643 -2.70 3.51 -35.11
CA ALA A 643 -3.29 2.63 -34.11
C ALA A 643 -2.81 2.98 -32.70
N GLN A 644 -3.72 2.88 -31.73
CA GLN A 644 -3.40 3.11 -30.32
C GLN A 644 -2.73 1.87 -29.70
N ARG A 645 -2.98 0.66 -30.21
CA ARG A 645 -2.34 -0.56 -29.72
C ARG A 645 -2.15 -1.61 -30.80
N ILE A 646 -1.05 -2.35 -30.72
CA ILE A 646 -0.75 -3.54 -31.53
C ILE A 646 -0.37 -4.68 -30.58
N LEU A 647 -0.98 -5.86 -30.74
CA LEU A 647 -0.75 -7.04 -29.91
C LEU A 647 -0.45 -8.25 -30.80
N PRO A 648 0.65 -9.00 -30.57
CA PRO A 648 0.88 -10.26 -31.25
C PRO A 648 -0.14 -11.32 -30.82
N LEU A 649 -0.74 -12.02 -31.78
CA LEU A 649 -1.62 -13.16 -31.55
C LEU A 649 -0.80 -14.43 -31.38
N PRO A 650 -0.91 -15.15 -30.24
CA PRO A 650 -0.24 -16.42 -30.07
C PRO A 650 -0.75 -17.44 -31.11
N THR A 651 0.12 -17.97 -31.96
CA THR A 651 -0.23 -19.06 -32.88
C THR A 651 0.16 -20.40 -32.23
N ARG A 652 -0.83 -21.29 -32.01
CA ARG A 652 -0.59 -22.63 -31.42
C ARG A 652 -0.09 -23.67 -32.44
N HIS A 653 -0.10 -23.35 -33.74
CA HIS A 653 0.19 -24.27 -34.84
C HIS A 653 1.02 -23.58 -35.94
N ALA A 654 1.59 -24.38 -36.85
CA ALA A 654 2.26 -23.89 -38.06
C ALA A 654 1.30 -23.04 -38.90
N GLY A 655 1.65 -21.77 -39.11
CA GLY A 655 0.84 -20.78 -39.83
C GLY A 655 1.38 -19.37 -39.57
N PRO A 656 1.06 -18.40 -40.45
CA PRO A 656 1.66 -17.07 -40.39
C PRO A 656 1.32 -16.40 -39.06
N HIS A 657 2.30 -15.73 -38.44
CA HIS A 657 2.02 -14.91 -37.27
C HIS A 657 1.01 -13.82 -37.57
N ARG A 658 0.22 -13.51 -36.56
CA ARG A 658 -0.87 -12.56 -36.65
C ARG A 658 -0.71 -11.47 -35.60
N PHE A 659 -1.28 -10.32 -35.90
CA PHE A 659 -1.38 -9.21 -34.96
C PHE A 659 -2.82 -8.74 -34.85
N VAL A 660 -3.13 -8.20 -33.68
CA VAL A 660 -4.34 -7.41 -33.47
C VAL A 660 -3.91 -5.96 -33.41
N ARG A 661 -4.44 -5.13 -34.29
CA ARG A 661 -4.28 -3.69 -34.27
C ARG A 661 -5.60 -3.04 -33.87
N LEU A 662 -5.51 -2.11 -32.92
CA LEU A 662 -6.64 -1.49 -32.25
C LEU A 662 -6.68 0.01 -32.51
N PHE A 663 -7.86 0.50 -32.90
CA PHE A 663 -8.17 1.91 -33.02
C PHE A 663 -9.32 2.26 -32.06
N TYR A 664 -9.04 3.10 -31.06
CA TYR A 664 -10.00 3.49 -30.02
C TYR A 664 -9.68 4.88 -29.47
N GLY A 665 -10.69 5.52 -28.86
CA GLY A 665 -10.56 6.87 -28.28
C GLY A 665 -11.17 7.98 -29.14
N GLN A 666 -11.52 9.11 -28.52
CA GLN A 666 -12.18 10.26 -29.16
C GLN A 666 -11.37 10.94 -30.31
N ASN A 667 -10.07 10.62 -30.44
CA ASN A 667 -9.14 11.23 -31.41
C ASN A 667 -8.54 10.24 -32.43
N SER A 668 -9.26 9.16 -32.78
CA SER A 668 -8.74 8.17 -33.75
C SER A 668 -8.55 8.71 -35.18
N GLY A 669 -8.81 9.99 -35.46
CA GLY A 669 -8.58 10.59 -36.78
C GLY A 669 -8.34 12.10 -36.74
N THR A 670 -7.09 12.54 -36.62
CA THR A 670 -6.57 13.73 -37.33
C THR A 670 -5.07 13.92 -37.08
N TYR A 671 -4.27 13.86 -38.14
CA TYR A 671 -2.95 14.48 -38.18
C TYR A 671 -3.05 15.68 -39.13
N CYS A 672 -3.03 16.89 -38.60
CA CYS A 672 -2.77 18.08 -39.40
C CYS A 672 -1.25 18.24 -39.50
N THR A 673 -0.68 18.01 -40.67
CA THR A 673 0.68 18.48 -40.98
C THR A 673 0.62 20.00 -41.20
N SER A 674 0.56 20.80 -40.13
CA SER A 674 0.75 22.25 -40.27
C SER A 674 2.24 22.56 -40.32
N ASN A 675 2.76 22.75 -41.54
CA ASN A 675 4.03 23.42 -41.79
C ASN A 675 3.82 24.94 -41.53
N PRO A 676 4.59 25.65 -40.68
CA PRO A 676 4.23 27.02 -40.26
C PRO A 676 4.52 28.13 -41.28
N THR A 677 4.92 27.83 -42.53
CA THR A 677 5.57 28.86 -43.37
C THR A 677 5.00 29.13 -44.76
N HIS A 678 3.82 28.62 -45.15
CA HIS A 678 3.19 29.03 -46.42
C HIS A 678 1.66 29.21 -46.36
N PRO A 679 1.11 30.32 -46.89
CA PRO A 679 -0.32 30.55 -47.01
C PRO A 679 -0.81 29.94 -48.33
N THR A 680 -1.03 28.62 -48.37
CA THR A 680 -1.84 27.98 -49.42
C THR A 680 -2.33 26.61 -48.91
N PRO A 681 -3.62 26.26 -49.09
CA PRO A 681 -4.15 25.01 -48.57
C PRO A 681 -3.77 23.85 -49.50
N PRO A 682 -3.19 22.74 -49.01
CA PRO A 682 -3.21 21.50 -49.76
C PRO A 682 -4.58 20.83 -49.54
N THR A 683 -5.32 20.72 -50.62
CA THR A 683 -6.56 19.97 -50.78
C THR A 683 -6.26 18.47 -50.74
N ARG A 684 -6.58 17.83 -49.60
CA ARG A 684 -7.26 16.51 -49.44
C ARG A 684 -7.07 16.05 -47.99
N ALA A 685 -7.82 16.65 -47.08
CA ALA A 685 -8.14 15.97 -45.84
C ALA A 685 -9.02 14.77 -46.22
N ILE A 686 -8.51 13.55 -46.03
CA ILE A 686 -9.37 12.37 -46.04
C ILE A 686 -10.27 12.54 -44.82
N GLN A 687 -11.51 12.96 -45.07
CA GLN A 687 -12.54 13.07 -44.05
C GLN A 687 -12.96 11.65 -43.69
N LEU A 688 -12.17 11.00 -42.81
CA LEU A 688 -12.58 9.79 -42.13
C LEU A 688 -13.74 10.16 -41.23
N THR A 689 -14.94 9.75 -41.63
CA THR A 689 -16.15 9.80 -40.82
C THR A 689 -15.96 8.81 -39.67
N THR A 690 -15.27 9.23 -38.61
CA THR A 690 -15.26 8.49 -37.35
C THR A 690 -16.67 8.57 -36.78
N THR A 691 -17.47 7.52 -36.99
CA THR A 691 -18.64 7.27 -36.16
C THR A 691 -18.11 7.15 -34.73
N ALA A 692 -18.36 8.17 -33.91
CA ALA A 692 -17.67 8.45 -32.63
C ALA A 692 -17.84 7.40 -31.51
N ASP A 693 -18.36 6.22 -31.83
CA ASP A 693 -18.90 5.23 -30.88
C ASP A 693 -18.37 3.80 -31.09
N THR A 694 -17.34 3.59 -31.91
CA THR A 694 -16.81 2.23 -32.20
C THR A 694 -15.31 2.07 -31.97
N ILE A 695 -14.90 0.94 -31.38
CA ILE A 695 -13.52 0.45 -31.38
C ILE A 695 -13.33 -0.34 -32.68
N ARG A 696 -12.37 0.06 -33.52
CA ARG A 696 -11.99 -0.71 -34.72
C ARG A 696 -10.84 -1.66 -34.38
N LEU A 697 -10.98 -2.89 -34.85
CA LEU A 697 -10.09 -4.01 -34.60
C LEU A 697 -9.69 -4.62 -35.93
N ASP A 698 -8.42 -4.51 -36.30
CA ASP A 698 -7.87 -5.18 -37.47
C ASP A 698 -7.08 -6.41 -37.02
N VAL A 699 -7.41 -7.57 -37.57
CA VAL A 699 -6.58 -8.78 -37.47
C VAL A 699 -5.69 -8.82 -38.70
N LEU A 700 -4.39 -8.82 -38.47
CA LEU A 700 -3.35 -8.81 -39.49
C LEU A 700 -2.68 -10.18 -39.55
N SER A 701 -2.29 -10.65 -40.74
CA SER A 701 -1.33 -11.74 -40.93
C SER A 701 -0.05 -11.20 -41.55
N LEU A 702 1.10 -11.81 -41.22
CA LEU A 702 2.35 -11.55 -41.94
C LEU A 702 2.45 -12.47 -43.14
N GLN A 703 2.57 -11.88 -44.33
CA GLN A 703 2.83 -12.60 -45.57
C GLN A 703 4.09 -12.00 -46.20
N ASN A 704 5.17 -12.80 -46.32
CA ASN A 704 6.48 -12.30 -46.78
C ASN A 704 6.98 -11.07 -46.00
N HIS A 705 6.84 -11.09 -44.67
CA HIS A 705 7.13 -9.96 -43.76
C HIS A 705 6.29 -8.69 -43.99
N GLN A 706 5.29 -8.72 -44.87
CA GLN A 706 4.34 -7.64 -45.05
C GLN A 706 3.08 -7.89 -44.21
N PRO A 707 2.61 -6.90 -43.43
CA PRO A 707 1.33 -6.99 -42.74
C PRO A 707 0.18 -6.90 -43.75
N VAL A 708 -0.72 -7.88 -43.71
CA VAL A 708 -1.94 -7.95 -44.52
C VAL A 708 -3.14 -8.01 -43.59
N THR A 709 -4.12 -7.12 -43.79
CA THR A 709 -5.36 -7.14 -43.01
C THR A 709 -6.23 -8.31 -43.45
N ASP A 710 -6.36 -9.32 -42.58
CA ASP A 710 -7.22 -10.48 -42.79
C ASP A 710 -8.70 -10.13 -42.57
N THR A 711 -8.98 -9.33 -41.53
CA THR A 711 -10.35 -9.00 -41.11
C THR A 711 -10.36 -7.69 -40.32
N THR A 712 -11.35 -6.85 -40.54
CA THR A 712 -11.63 -5.65 -39.73
C THR A 712 -12.99 -5.81 -39.05
N ILE A 713 -13.04 -5.49 -37.76
CA ILE A 713 -14.24 -5.60 -36.91
C ILE A 713 -14.46 -4.26 -36.22
N HIS A 714 -15.73 -3.85 -36.12
CA HIS A 714 -16.14 -2.67 -35.35
C HIS A 714 -16.93 -3.11 -34.12
N LEU A 715 -16.44 -2.78 -32.94
CA LEU A 715 -17.05 -3.10 -31.66
C LEU A 715 -17.69 -1.85 -31.05
N PRO A 716 -18.80 -1.97 -30.32
CA PRO A 716 -19.38 -0.84 -29.60
C PRO A 716 -18.45 -0.40 -28.45
N ALA A 717 -18.09 0.89 -28.39
CA ALA A 717 -17.25 1.46 -27.34
C ALA A 717 -17.92 1.38 -25.95
N ALA A 718 -17.13 1.47 -24.86
CA ALA A 718 -17.59 1.40 -23.45
C ALA A 718 -18.51 2.57 -23.02
N GLY A 719 -18.92 3.43 -23.95
CA GLY A 719 -19.69 4.67 -23.78
C GLY A 719 -19.30 5.63 -24.90
N SER A 720 -20.19 6.55 -25.29
CA SER A 720 -19.90 7.55 -26.33
C SER A 720 -18.65 8.37 -25.97
N ALA A 721 -17.73 8.57 -26.92
CA ALA A 721 -16.56 9.45 -26.77
C ALA A 721 -15.61 9.15 -25.59
N THR A 722 -15.38 7.88 -25.23
CA THR A 722 -14.39 7.51 -24.19
C THR A 722 -12.96 7.86 -24.66
N PRO A 723 -12.19 8.72 -23.97
CA PRO A 723 -10.82 9.07 -24.38
C PRO A 723 -9.86 7.86 -24.36
N GLU A 724 -8.78 7.89 -25.15
CA GLU A 724 -7.75 6.84 -25.14
C GLU A 724 -7.23 6.55 -23.72
N ALA A 725 -7.04 7.61 -22.95
CA ALA A 725 -6.64 7.63 -21.54
C ALA A 725 -7.42 6.69 -20.61
N HIS A 726 -8.67 6.41 -20.96
CA HIS A 726 -9.57 5.63 -20.14
C HIS A 726 -9.39 4.12 -20.35
N TYR A 727 -8.68 3.69 -21.40
CA TYR A 727 -8.35 2.29 -21.66
C TYR A 727 -7.03 1.94 -20.99
N LEU A 728 -7.10 1.39 -19.77
CA LEU A 728 -5.94 1.21 -18.90
C LEU A 728 -5.02 0.06 -19.34
N THR A 729 -5.58 -0.96 -19.98
CA THR A 729 -4.80 -2.09 -20.50
C THR A 729 -5.52 -2.78 -21.67
N TRP A 730 -4.75 -3.53 -22.44
CA TRP A 730 -5.20 -4.43 -23.50
C TRP A 730 -4.26 -5.64 -23.52
N PHE A 731 -4.82 -6.85 -23.58
CA PHE A 731 -4.09 -8.10 -23.70
C PHE A 731 -4.98 -9.21 -24.27
N LEU A 732 -4.35 -10.32 -24.65
CA LEU A 732 -5.02 -11.52 -25.16
C LEU A 732 -4.92 -12.65 -24.14
N ALA A 733 -6.04 -13.30 -23.83
CA ALA A 733 -6.11 -14.46 -22.95
C ALA A 733 -7.31 -15.34 -23.31
N ASP A 734 -7.20 -16.66 -23.15
CA ASP A 734 -8.32 -17.59 -23.32
C ASP A 734 -9.15 -17.61 -22.03
N VAL A 735 -10.06 -16.65 -21.88
CA VAL A 735 -10.80 -16.36 -20.63
C VAL A 735 -11.80 -17.47 -20.36
N ASN A 736 -12.51 -17.90 -21.40
CA ASN A 736 -13.57 -18.89 -21.33
C ASN A 736 -13.08 -20.34 -21.52
N ARG A 737 -11.79 -20.55 -21.82
CA ARG A 737 -11.16 -21.84 -22.12
C ARG A 737 -11.74 -22.55 -23.34
N ASN A 738 -12.14 -21.79 -24.35
CA ASN A 738 -12.62 -22.33 -25.63
C ASN A 738 -11.48 -22.68 -26.60
N GLY A 739 -10.21 -22.42 -26.24
CA GLY A 739 -9.04 -22.67 -27.07
C GLY A 739 -8.68 -21.50 -27.99
N HIS A 740 -9.37 -20.36 -27.89
CA HIS A 740 -9.13 -19.16 -28.68
C HIS A 740 -8.80 -17.97 -27.76
N PRO A 741 -7.82 -17.13 -28.13
CA PRO A 741 -7.50 -15.95 -27.33
C PRO A 741 -8.64 -14.92 -27.45
N ASP A 742 -9.21 -14.54 -26.32
CA ASP A 742 -10.13 -13.43 -26.18
C ASP A 742 -9.35 -12.13 -25.97
N LEU A 743 -9.90 -11.00 -26.43
CA LEU A 743 -9.33 -9.68 -26.22
C LEU A 743 -9.93 -9.05 -24.97
N VAL A 744 -9.07 -8.63 -24.03
CA VAL A 744 -9.49 -8.10 -22.73
C VAL A 744 -8.94 -6.71 -22.49
N SER A 745 -9.76 -5.83 -21.92
CA SER A 745 -9.38 -4.48 -21.48
C SER A 745 -10.02 -4.12 -20.16
N LEU A 746 -9.26 -3.45 -19.29
CA LEU A 746 -9.81 -2.70 -18.16
C LEU A 746 -9.99 -1.24 -18.59
N VAL A 747 -11.21 -0.74 -18.46
CA VAL A 747 -11.61 0.60 -18.91
C VAL A 747 -12.21 1.37 -17.75
N ARG A 748 -11.82 2.65 -17.62
CA ARG A 748 -12.46 3.61 -16.74
C ARG A 748 -13.55 4.34 -17.52
N ALA A 749 -14.81 4.07 -17.24
CA ALA A 749 -15.92 4.79 -17.87
C ALA A 749 -15.88 6.30 -17.52
N PRO A 750 -16.51 7.17 -18.33
CA PRO A 750 -16.53 8.62 -18.08
C PRO A 750 -17.10 9.03 -16.72
N ASP A 751 -18.01 8.23 -16.16
CA ASP A 751 -18.56 8.38 -14.81
C ASP A 751 -17.60 7.96 -13.68
N GLY A 752 -16.42 7.46 -14.05
CA GLY A 752 -15.38 6.99 -13.15
C GLY A 752 -15.46 5.49 -12.82
N GLN A 753 -16.52 4.77 -13.22
CA GLN A 753 -16.65 3.35 -12.93
C GLN A 753 -15.63 2.51 -13.70
N LEU A 754 -15.10 1.46 -13.06
CA LEU A 754 -14.26 0.49 -13.75
C LEU A 754 -15.10 -0.61 -14.38
N THR A 755 -14.82 -0.89 -15.65
CA THR A 755 -15.47 -1.93 -16.44
C THR A 755 -14.42 -2.79 -17.13
N VAL A 756 -14.60 -4.11 -17.09
CA VAL A 756 -13.84 -5.01 -17.97
C VAL A 756 -14.61 -5.21 -19.26
N LEU A 757 -13.93 -5.02 -20.39
CA LEU A 757 -14.37 -5.44 -21.70
C LEU A 757 -13.70 -6.76 -22.03
N ALA A 758 -14.49 -7.78 -22.39
CA ALA A 758 -13.98 -9.04 -22.92
C ALA A 758 -14.67 -9.36 -24.25
N VAL A 759 -13.87 -9.54 -25.30
CA VAL A 759 -14.32 -9.83 -26.67
C VAL A 759 -13.86 -11.24 -27.04
N PRO A 760 -14.80 -12.18 -27.25
CA PRO A 760 -14.44 -13.56 -27.43
C PRO A 760 -13.74 -13.82 -28.77
N GLY A 761 -12.70 -14.65 -28.71
CA GLY A 761 -12.00 -15.18 -29.88
C GLY A 761 -12.76 -16.35 -30.53
N ALA A 762 -12.55 -16.52 -31.83
CA ALA A 762 -13.14 -17.57 -32.66
C ALA A 762 -12.11 -18.16 -33.64
N ALA A 763 -12.34 -19.39 -34.10
CA ALA A 763 -11.61 -19.97 -35.23
C ALA A 763 -12.22 -19.56 -36.59
N PRO A 764 -11.39 -19.37 -37.65
CA PRO A 764 -9.96 -19.05 -37.59
C PRO A 764 -9.76 -17.69 -36.89
N PRO A 765 -8.59 -17.34 -36.31
CA PRO A 765 -8.46 -16.27 -35.32
C PRO A 765 -9.12 -14.97 -35.78
N ARG A 766 -10.35 -14.81 -35.31
CA ARG A 766 -11.32 -13.76 -35.55
C ARG A 766 -11.95 -13.44 -34.21
N PHE A 767 -12.59 -12.29 -34.11
CA PHE A 767 -13.37 -11.91 -32.93
C PHE A 767 -14.85 -11.85 -33.30
N PHE A 768 -15.73 -12.12 -32.33
CA PHE A 768 -17.16 -12.03 -32.58
C PHE A 768 -17.63 -10.57 -32.54
N GLU A 769 -18.09 -10.03 -33.68
CA GLU A 769 -18.49 -8.62 -33.86
C GLU A 769 -19.58 -8.13 -32.89
N ARG A 770 -20.43 -9.02 -32.36
CA ARG A 770 -21.62 -8.66 -31.58
C ARG A 770 -21.56 -9.01 -30.09
N THR A 771 -20.47 -9.61 -29.61
CA THR A 771 -20.41 -10.13 -28.24
C THR A 771 -19.31 -9.42 -27.48
N VAL A 772 -19.61 -8.26 -26.90
CA VAL A 772 -18.72 -7.62 -25.92
C VAL A 772 -19.32 -7.87 -24.54
N SER A 773 -18.68 -8.72 -23.74
CA SER A 773 -18.99 -8.83 -22.32
C SER A 773 -18.52 -7.55 -21.63
N ARG A 774 -19.42 -6.89 -20.90
CA ARG A 774 -19.14 -5.72 -20.07
C ARG A 774 -19.43 -6.08 -18.63
N SER A 775 -18.41 -6.02 -17.79
CA SER A 775 -18.55 -6.28 -16.37
C SER A 775 -18.23 -5.01 -15.58
N PRO A 776 -19.25 -4.21 -15.19
CA PRO A 776 -19.07 -3.13 -14.23
C PRO A 776 -18.62 -3.74 -12.90
N ILE A 777 -17.43 -3.37 -12.46
CA ILE A 777 -16.79 -4.00 -11.30
C ILE A 777 -17.46 -3.53 -9.98
N GLY A 778 -18.04 -2.32 -9.98
CA GLY A 778 -18.71 -1.73 -8.81
C GLY A 778 -20.12 -2.24 -8.49
N ALA A 779 -20.67 -3.14 -9.31
CA ALA A 779 -22.00 -3.73 -9.11
C ALA A 779 -21.99 -5.04 -8.28
N SER A 780 -20.83 -5.41 -7.72
CA SER A 780 -20.74 -6.57 -6.83
C SER A 780 -21.56 -6.39 -5.55
N ASP A 781 -21.87 -7.50 -4.88
CA ASP A 781 -22.41 -7.56 -3.52
C ASP A 781 -21.58 -6.79 -2.48
N LYS A 782 -20.36 -6.38 -2.85
CA LYS A 782 -19.41 -5.60 -2.05
C LYS A 782 -19.46 -4.09 -2.31
N GLY A 783 -20.37 -3.64 -3.20
CA GLY A 783 -20.70 -2.23 -3.45
C GLY A 783 -19.68 -1.43 -4.28
N SER A 784 -20.02 -0.16 -4.54
CA SER A 784 -19.20 0.81 -5.28
C SER A 784 -18.00 1.34 -4.49
N GLU A 785 -17.90 1.03 -3.20
CA GLU A 785 -16.82 1.53 -2.31
C GLU A 785 -15.44 1.04 -2.74
N LEU A 786 -15.36 -0.18 -3.28
CA LEU A 786 -14.12 -0.75 -3.79
C LEU A 786 -13.61 -0.09 -5.07
N THR A 787 -14.46 0.63 -5.79
CA THR A 787 -14.11 1.31 -7.05
C THR A 787 -14.52 2.77 -7.00
N ALA A 788 -14.45 3.39 -5.82
CA ALA A 788 -14.85 4.77 -5.64
C ALA A 788 -14.05 5.70 -6.56
N ALA A 789 -14.67 6.77 -7.06
CA ALA A 789 -14.08 7.63 -8.08
C ALA A 789 -12.77 8.32 -7.65
N PHE A 790 -12.54 8.46 -6.34
CA PHE A 790 -11.30 9.01 -5.78
C PHE A 790 -10.12 8.02 -5.85
N MET A 791 -10.37 6.71 -5.98
CA MET A 791 -9.35 5.70 -6.22
C MET A 791 -8.97 5.71 -7.70
N ARG A 792 -8.01 6.56 -8.06
CA ARG A 792 -7.65 6.79 -9.46
C ARG A 792 -6.78 5.64 -9.95
N PRO A 793 -7.19 4.86 -10.95
CA PRO A 793 -6.33 3.84 -11.53
C PRO A 793 -5.07 4.51 -12.09
N VAL A 794 -3.92 3.94 -11.77
CA VAL A 794 -2.61 4.41 -12.23
C VAL A 794 -2.08 3.50 -13.33
N ALA A 795 -2.21 2.19 -13.16
CA ALA A 795 -1.76 1.21 -14.14
C ALA A 795 -2.57 -0.09 -14.07
N ALA A 796 -2.52 -0.88 -15.14
CA ALA A 796 -3.13 -2.19 -15.19
C ALA A 796 -2.32 -3.17 -16.05
N PHE A 797 -2.13 -4.38 -15.52
CA PHE A 797 -1.30 -5.42 -16.12
C PHE A 797 -2.08 -6.74 -16.22
N PRO A 798 -1.91 -7.51 -17.30
CA PRO A 798 -2.36 -8.89 -17.30
C PRO A 798 -1.66 -9.65 -16.17
N ALA A 799 -2.40 -10.52 -15.49
CA ALA A 799 -1.91 -11.29 -14.36
C ALA A 799 -2.40 -12.73 -14.43
N ARG A 800 -1.64 -13.63 -13.80
CA ARG A 800 -2.11 -14.98 -13.53
C ARG A 800 -2.86 -15.00 -12.20
N TYR A 801 -3.91 -15.80 -12.14
CA TYR A 801 -4.69 -15.99 -10.92
C TYR A 801 -5.01 -17.46 -10.72
N ARG A 802 -4.81 -17.93 -9.49
CA ARG A 802 -5.18 -19.28 -9.06
C ARG A 802 -6.43 -19.20 -8.19
N PHE A 803 -7.49 -19.86 -8.59
CA PHE A 803 -8.74 -19.90 -7.84
C PHE A 803 -8.55 -20.69 -6.53
N PRO A 804 -8.77 -20.09 -5.34
CA PRO A 804 -8.47 -20.75 -4.07
C PRO A 804 -9.22 -22.07 -3.83
N ARG A 805 -10.47 -22.17 -4.31
CA ARG A 805 -11.33 -23.36 -4.09
C ARG A 805 -11.04 -24.52 -5.05
N SER A 806 -10.81 -24.23 -6.33
CA SER A 806 -10.58 -25.27 -7.35
C SER A 806 -9.11 -25.56 -7.59
N GLY A 807 -8.21 -24.64 -7.23
CA GLY A 807 -6.78 -24.70 -7.56
C GLY A 807 -6.47 -24.41 -9.03
N GLU A 808 -7.49 -24.15 -9.86
CA GLU A 808 -7.33 -23.87 -11.28
C GLU A 808 -6.69 -22.50 -11.54
N GLU A 809 -5.93 -22.39 -12.62
CA GLU A 809 -5.24 -21.15 -12.99
C GLU A 809 -5.83 -20.51 -14.25
N THR A 810 -5.72 -19.19 -14.32
CA THR A 810 -6.04 -18.40 -15.52
C THR A 810 -4.99 -17.31 -15.72
N SER A 811 -4.64 -17.01 -16.97
CA SER A 811 -3.82 -15.84 -17.34
C SER A 811 -4.66 -14.62 -17.69
N ALA A 812 -5.98 -14.70 -17.45
CA ALA A 812 -6.95 -13.68 -17.84
C ALA A 812 -7.24 -12.64 -16.75
N ALA A 813 -6.53 -12.66 -15.62
CA ALA A 813 -6.72 -11.67 -14.57
C ALA A 813 -6.06 -10.34 -14.92
N VAL A 814 -6.46 -9.29 -14.21
CA VAL A 814 -5.91 -7.94 -14.32
C VAL A 814 -5.45 -7.51 -12.93
N LEU A 815 -4.16 -7.24 -12.79
CA LEU A 815 -3.64 -6.51 -11.64
C LEU A 815 -3.77 -5.02 -11.95
N SER A 816 -4.63 -4.32 -11.22
CA SER A 816 -4.81 -2.87 -11.31
C SER A 816 -4.20 -2.19 -10.10
N LEU A 817 -3.45 -1.14 -10.37
CA LEU A 817 -2.88 -0.26 -9.36
C LEU A 817 -3.66 1.04 -9.34
N PHE A 818 -3.81 1.61 -8.17
CA PHE A 818 -4.55 2.86 -8.01
C PHE A 818 -3.89 3.78 -6.98
N ASP A 819 -4.10 5.07 -7.15
CA ASP A 819 -3.78 6.12 -6.20
C ASP A 819 -5.00 6.37 -5.31
N ASN A 820 -4.78 6.36 -4.00
CA ASN A 820 -5.76 6.68 -2.97
C ASN A 820 -5.21 7.81 -2.10
N TYR A 821 -5.38 9.05 -2.55
CA TYR A 821 -4.87 10.24 -1.86
C TYR A 821 -3.36 10.14 -1.54
N GLY A 822 -2.55 9.82 -2.55
CA GLY A 822 -1.10 9.65 -2.45
C GLY A 822 -0.62 8.28 -1.99
N VAL A 823 -1.51 7.40 -1.53
CA VAL A 823 -1.21 5.99 -1.19
C VAL A 823 -1.41 5.11 -2.40
N LEU A 824 -0.36 4.36 -2.78
CA LEU A 824 -0.49 3.30 -3.78
C LEU A 824 -1.49 2.25 -3.27
N GLY A 825 -2.26 1.64 -4.16
CA GLY A 825 -3.20 0.57 -3.89
C GLY A 825 -3.12 -0.51 -4.96
N VAL A 826 -3.42 -1.75 -4.59
CA VAL A 826 -3.38 -2.91 -5.49
C VAL A 826 -4.72 -3.62 -5.48
N ARG A 827 -5.23 -3.94 -6.67
CA ARG A 827 -6.48 -4.65 -6.89
C ARG A 827 -6.25 -5.76 -7.92
N VAL A 828 -6.79 -6.94 -7.66
CA VAL A 828 -6.90 -7.99 -8.66
C VAL A 828 -8.35 -8.07 -9.13
N VAL A 829 -8.54 -7.90 -10.43
CA VAL A 829 -9.81 -8.14 -11.13
C VAL A 829 -9.63 -9.44 -11.90
N ARG A 830 -10.57 -10.39 -11.80
CA ARG A 830 -10.42 -11.73 -12.38
C ARG A 830 -11.73 -12.25 -12.96
N PRO A 831 -11.69 -13.24 -13.86
CA PRO A 831 -12.90 -13.89 -14.36
C PRO A 831 -13.76 -14.46 -13.23
N SER A 832 -15.08 -14.38 -13.30
CA SER A 832 -15.99 -14.85 -12.25
C SER A 832 -15.92 -16.38 -12.04
N ALA A 833 -15.49 -17.12 -13.07
CA ALA A 833 -15.30 -18.56 -13.05
C ALA A 833 -14.01 -18.94 -13.80
N PRO A 834 -13.40 -20.11 -13.51
CA PRO A 834 -12.16 -20.53 -14.16
C PRO A 834 -12.33 -20.96 -15.63
N ALA A 835 -13.57 -21.20 -16.08
CA ALA A 835 -13.92 -21.53 -17.45
C ALA A 835 -15.37 -21.13 -17.76
N GLY A 836 -15.72 -21.01 -19.05
CA GLY A 836 -17.10 -20.82 -19.51
C GLY A 836 -17.73 -19.45 -19.23
N SER A 837 -16.99 -18.50 -18.66
CA SER A 837 -17.48 -17.15 -18.34
C SER A 837 -16.57 -16.08 -18.93
N LEU A 838 -17.18 -14.99 -19.41
CA LEU A 838 -16.50 -13.74 -19.78
C LEU A 838 -16.78 -12.62 -18.78
N ALA A 839 -17.47 -12.93 -17.67
CA ALA A 839 -17.76 -11.96 -16.62
C ALA A 839 -16.55 -11.82 -15.69
N TYR A 840 -16.35 -10.62 -15.14
CA TYR A 840 -15.25 -10.29 -14.25
C TYR A 840 -15.75 -9.72 -12.92
N GLU A 841 -14.97 -9.95 -11.86
CA GLU A 841 -15.23 -9.41 -10.52
C GLU A 841 -13.91 -9.09 -9.77
N ILE A 842 -14.01 -8.41 -8.63
CA ILE A 842 -12.85 -8.15 -7.76
C ILE A 842 -12.48 -9.46 -7.04
N GLY A 843 -11.28 -9.96 -7.33
CA GLY A 843 -10.68 -11.11 -6.64
C GLY A 843 -10.00 -10.76 -5.32
N GLY A 844 -9.57 -9.50 -5.14
CA GLY A 844 -8.95 -8.99 -3.93
C GLY A 844 -8.50 -7.54 -4.09
N GLN A 845 -8.32 -6.82 -2.99
CA GLN A 845 -7.89 -5.43 -2.97
C GLN A 845 -7.23 -5.08 -1.63
N ILE A 846 -6.03 -4.52 -1.67
CA ILE A 846 -5.36 -3.98 -0.50
C ILE A 846 -4.85 -2.57 -0.85
N PRO A 847 -5.20 -1.52 -0.08
CA PRO A 847 -4.47 -0.26 -0.18
C PRO A 847 -3.01 -0.56 0.18
N ALA A 848 -2.07 -0.23 -0.68
CA ALA A 848 -0.68 -0.63 -0.52
C ALA A 848 -0.11 -0.08 0.79
N VAL A 849 0.75 -0.93 1.30
CA VAL A 849 1.04 -1.10 2.72
C VAL A 849 2.21 -0.20 3.12
N ALA A 850 2.07 0.51 4.25
CA ALA A 850 3.17 1.21 4.94
C ALA A 850 3.80 2.40 4.19
N GLY A 851 3.04 3.49 4.02
CA GLY A 851 3.66 4.77 3.68
C GLY A 851 4.05 4.95 2.20
N GLN A 852 3.60 4.06 1.30
CA GLN A 852 4.13 3.97 -0.05
C GLN A 852 3.47 4.94 -1.05
N LEU A 853 4.32 5.75 -1.66
CA LEU A 853 3.93 6.83 -2.56
C LEU A 853 3.35 6.33 -3.90
N ALA A 854 2.12 6.70 -4.20
CA ALA A 854 1.55 6.50 -5.54
C ALA A 854 2.25 7.36 -6.61
N ARG A 855 2.77 8.53 -6.22
CA ARG A 855 3.46 9.47 -7.13
C ARG A 855 4.78 8.92 -7.69
N GLY A 856 5.30 7.82 -7.14
CA GLY A 856 6.47 7.10 -7.65
C GLY A 856 6.17 6.20 -8.86
N LEU A 857 4.91 5.88 -9.14
CA LEU A 857 4.49 4.89 -10.14
C LEU A 857 4.59 5.36 -11.60
N GLY A 858 5.46 6.33 -11.89
CA GLY A 858 5.47 7.08 -13.14
C GLY A 858 5.28 6.20 -14.39
N TRP A 859 4.06 6.20 -14.88
CA TRP A 859 3.65 5.83 -16.22
C TRP A 859 2.55 6.82 -16.58
N ASP A 860 2.79 7.58 -17.65
CA ASP A 860 1.70 8.14 -18.43
C ASP A 860 1.35 7.12 -19.53
N GLU A 861 0.11 7.15 -19.96
CA GLU A 861 -0.58 6.19 -20.82
C GLU A 861 0.27 5.61 -21.97
N ARG A 862 -0.06 4.37 -22.38
CA ARG A 862 0.51 3.56 -23.48
C ARG A 862 0.59 4.22 -24.88
N SER A 863 0.43 5.53 -24.96
CA SER A 863 0.61 6.36 -26.14
C SER A 863 1.89 7.19 -26.01
N TYR A 864 2.83 6.98 -26.93
CA TYR A 864 3.94 7.92 -27.17
C TYR A 864 3.43 9.38 -27.13
N ARG A 865 3.83 10.13 -26.10
CA ARG A 865 3.72 11.59 -25.98
C ARG A 865 5.12 12.11 -25.61
N PRO A 866 5.74 12.97 -26.43
CA PRO A 866 7.02 13.58 -26.07
C PRO A 866 6.95 14.32 -24.73
N GLY A 867 7.82 13.96 -23.78
CA GLY A 867 8.12 14.80 -22.60
C GLY A 867 7.50 14.43 -21.24
N ARG A 868 7.41 13.15 -20.85
CA ARG A 868 7.17 12.76 -19.43
C ARG A 868 8.15 11.67 -18.93
N ALA A 869 8.32 11.62 -17.61
CA ALA A 869 9.33 10.92 -16.79
C ALA A 869 8.63 10.06 -15.70
N PRO A 870 9.33 9.36 -14.79
CA PRO A 870 10.26 8.22 -14.86
C PRO A 870 9.61 6.86 -14.47
N VAL A 871 10.30 5.73 -14.69
CA VAL A 871 9.94 4.40 -14.16
C VAL A 871 9.98 4.35 -12.64
N GLY A 872 8.92 3.80 -12.03
CA GLY A 872 8.96 3.46 -10.61
C GLY A 872 8.06 2.30 -10.21
N LEU A 873 7.81 1.33 -11.11
CA LEU A 873 7.18 0.08 -10.68
C LEU A 873 7.42 -1.07 -11.65
N PHE A 874 7.65 -2.26 -11.08
CA PHE A 874 7.72 -3.52 -11.79
C PHE A 874 6.81 -4.57 -11.11
N VAL A 875 6.07 -5.33 -11.92
CA VAL A 875 5.20 -6.42 -11.44
C VAL A 875 5.73 -7.72 -12.04
N GLU A 876 5.93 -8.73 -11.20
CA GLU A 876 6.34 -10.07 -11.63
C GLU A 876 5.17 -11.07 -11.68
#